data_AF-A0A818H4X4-F1
#
_entry.id   AF-A0A818H4X4-F1
#
_cell.length_a   1.000
_cell.length_b   1.000
_cell.length_c   1.000
_cell.angle_alpha   90.00
_cell.angle_beta   90.00
_cell.angle_gamma   90.00
#
_symmetry.space_group_name_H-M   'P 1'
#
loop_
_entity.id
_entity.type
_entity.pdbx_description
1 polymer ?
#
loop_
_entity_poly.entity_id
_entity_poly.type
_entity_poly.pdbx_seq_one_letter_code
_entity_poly.pdbx_strand_id
1 'polypeptide(L)'
;MVITQGQYTAEEFIQKKIELLKDEVEPFFAVDLEDVCNKHIRWITSMPRVKPHYAVKCNDDVNVIKLLAYLGAGFDCASKGEMKKVMDLGVSADRIIYANPCKQSSYIRYAEECGVETMTFDNEQELLKIKQIYPSAKLVLRLVTDDSNAVCRFSMKFGADMKTACRLIEKAKDIDMEIVGVSFHCGSGQMTSKAFVDAIQNARTIMNYGNKLGFTMNLLDIGGGYPGNTGTEDYFAEIAAAVNQAIDNHFPDDGSVRIIAEPGRYYVASAYSLATNVIASRDMIDNETGDEKYMYYINDGVYGSFNCVLYDHYVPEPCLLAKNESNEKFTSSIWGPTCDGLDCIQTSIKMPKLVIGDWILWKNMGAYTISAAVQFNGLPYGKPIYFMSKQFWDTIKEAYQPPRRKSQYDAQLMRLNSTDCSNEIEDDMLPWILEDPIEETPVGDHHDDDDNDNDETQEESESDGASSQMSNGPTGQREYKQPDTDAYDPKMYQDLPVPLEVKDLFKYIDKYQPRDIVLETKLKPFIPEYVPAIGDIDAFLKVPRPDGKVDNLGLIVLDEPSSKQSDPHVLSLKMRYTSKQSISSTLPTNIRTVANADKNPKAIDEWITNISKLQKAKTTDTVQYRKPMPNIDDLMQEWPTQFEDLLKETSVPSADIDTDLTTYTDIACALLDIPVYESRIQSLHALFSLYLGFKNSEHFKAMMDVSAPSFRRGGNNTEADHMIID
;
A
#
# COMPACT_ATOMS: atom_id res chain seq x y z
N MET A 1 -19.04 -10.21 16.81
CA MET A 1 -18.09 -10.41 17.93
C MET A 1 -18.45 -11.71 18.60
N VAL A 2 -17.49 -12.59 18.83
CA VAL A 2 -17.66 -13.89 19.48
C VAL A 2 -17.28 -13.75 20.95
N ILE A 3 -18.19 -14.10 21.86
CA ILE A 3 -17.88 -14.16 23.29
C ILE A 3 -17.51 -15.58 23.65
N THR A 4 -16.27 -15.80 24.07
CA THR A 4 -15.77 -17.12 24.45
C THR A 4 -16.03 -17.38 25.94
N GLN A 5 -16.40 -18.61 26.30
CA GLN A 5 -16.68 -18.98 27.71
C GLN A 5 -15.43 -18.91 28.60
N GLY A 6 -14.23 -19.02 28.01
CA GLY A 6 -12.94 -18.86 28.67
C GLY A 6 -12.01 -17.94 27.89
N GLN A 7 -10.77 -17.79 28.36
CA GLN A 7 -9.73 -17.07 27.63
C GLN A 7 -9.19 -17.98 26.51
N TYR A 8 -9.22 -17.47 25.28
CA TYR A 8 -8.72 -18.19 24.11
C TYR A 8 -7.49 -17.46 23.60
N THR A 9 -6.47 -18.21 23.22
CA THR A 9 -5.42 -17.68 22.35
C THR A 9 -5.96 -17.51 20.93
N ALA A 10 -5.32 -16.64 20.14
CA ALA A 10 -5.65 -16.50 18.72
C ALA A 10 -5.53 -17.83 17.96
N GLU A 11 -4.57 -18.68 18.34
CA GLU A 11 -4.36 -20.01 17.74
C GLU A 11 -5.56 -20.93 18.00
N GLU A 12 -6.00 -21.05 19.26
CA GLU A 12 -7.16 -21.86 19.64
C GLU A 12 -8.44 -21.35 18.96
N PHE A 13 -8.62 -20.03 18.89
CA PHE A 13 -9.76 -19.44 18.22
C PHE A 13 -9.78 -19.76 16.72
N ILE A 14 -8.64 -19.59 16.04
CA ILE A 14 -8.50 -19.88 14.61
C ILE A 14 -8.71 -21.36 14.35
N GLN A 15 -8.14 -22.25 15.17
CA GLN A 15 -8.32 -23.69 15.05
C GLN A 15 -9.80 -24.08 15.15
N LYS A 16 -10.52 -23.61 16.17
CA LYS A 16 -11.96 -23.86 16.30
C LYS A 16 -12.77 -23.25 15.15
N LYS A 17 -12.39 -22.06 14.68
CA LYS A 17 -13.06 -21.44 13.55
C LYS A 17 -12.90 -22.27 12.28
N ILE A 18 -11.70 -22.78 12.02
CA ILE A 18 -11.40 -23.66 10.88
C ILE A 18 -12.23 -24.94 10.94
N GLU A 19 -12.36 -25.57 12.11
CA GLU A 19 -13.20 -26.78 12.29
C GLU A 19 -14.69 -26.54 11.96
N LEU A 20 -15.16 -25.31 12.06
CA LEU A 20 -16.53 -24.91 11.71
C LEU A 20 -16.67 -24.47 10.24
N LEU A 21 -15.58 -24.21 9.53
CA LEU A 21 -15.58 -23.87 8.11
C LEU A 21 -15.74 -25.18 7.32
N LYS A 22 -16.97 -25.45 6.86
CA LYS A 22 -17.26 -26.63 6.03
C LYS A 22 -16.50 -26.57 4.70
N ASP A 23 -16.82 -25.55 3.89
CA ASP A 23 -16.30 -25.35 2.53
C ASP A 23 -15.85 -23.89 2.26
N GLU A 24 -16.01 -22.99 3.24
CA GLU A 24 -15.59 -21.60 3.11
C GLU A 24 -14.08 -21.46 3.40
N VAL A 25 -13.31 -21.21 2.35
CA VAL A 25 -11.84 -21.13 2.41
C VAL A 25 -11.35 -19.69 2.28
N GLU A 26 -12.12 -18.69 2.72
CA GLU A 26 -11.66 -17.29 2.71
C GLU A 26 -10.63 -17.05 3.81
N PRO A 27 -9.60 -16.20 3.58
CA PRO A 27 -8.73 -15.76 4.65
C PRO A 27 -9.52 -14.96 5.68
N PHE A 28 -9.11 -15.01 6.96
CA PHE A 28 -9.75 -14.22 8.01
C PHE A 28 -8.76 -13.85 9.11
N PHE A 29 -9.02 -12.73 9.78
CA PHE A 29 -8.30 -12.36 11.00
C PHE A 29 -9.07 -12.81 12.23
N ALA A 30 -8.37 -13.40 13.19
CA ALA A 30 -8.82 -13.43 14.57
C ALA A 30 -8.34 -12.16 15.28
N VAL A 31 -9.27 -11.38 15.81
CA VAL A 31 -8.99 -10.11 16.48
C VAL A 31 -9.29 -10.23 17.97
N ASP A 32 -8.22 -10.30 18.77
CA ASP A 32 -8.27 -10.34 20.22
C ASP A 32 -8.43 -8.92 20.77
N LEU A 33 -9.66 -8.56 21.15
CA LEU A 33 -9.93 -7.25 21.73
C LEU A 33 -9.44 -7.11 23.18
N GLU A 34 -9.15 -8.22 23.87
CA GLU A 34 -8.54 -8.17 25.21
C GLU A 34 -7.09 -7.72 25.13
N ASP A 35 -6.34 -8.12 24.10
CA ASP A 35 -4.97 -7.65 23.89
C ASP A 35 -4.93 -6.11 23.77
N VAL A 36 -5.86 -5.51 23.01
CA VAL A 36 -5.97 -4.05 22.88
C VAL A 36 -6.20 -3.38 24.24
N CYS A 37 -7.07 -3.94 25.08
CA CYS A 37 -7.31 -3.43 26.42
C CYS A 37 -6.12 -3.62 27.35
N ASN A 38 -5.46 -4.77 27.30
CA ASN A 38 -4.26 -5.07 28.08
C ASN A 38 -3.12 -4.12 27.72
N LYS A 39 -2.96 -3.79 26.43
CA LYS A 39 -2.06 -2.73 25.95
C LYS A 39 -2.45 -1.37 26.52
N HIS A 40 -3.74 -1.03 26.55
CA HIS A 40 -4.18 0.23 27.16
C HIS A 40 -3.83 0.31 28.65
N ILE A 41 -4.14 -0.73 29.42
CA ILE A 41 -3.83 -0.82 30.86
C ILE A 41 -2.31 -0.71 31.07
N ARG A 42 -1.53 -1.48 30.31
CA ARG A 42 -0.07 -1.42 30.36
C ARG A 42 0.43 -0.01 30.08
N TRP A 43 -0.06 0.66 29.02
CA TRP A 43 0.31 2.03 28.71
C TRP A 43 0.11 2.99 29.88
N ILE A 44 -1.10 3.04 30.44
CA ILE A 44 -1.41 3.99 31.53
C ILE A 44 -0.68 3.66 32.82
N THR A 45 -0.32 2.41 33.06
CA THR A 45 0.51 2.02 34.22
C THR A 45 1.99 2.30 34.01
N SER A 46 2.52 2.09 32.80
CA SER A 46 3.94 2.28 32.48
C SER A 46 4.30 3.73 32.21
N MET A 47 3.39 4.56 31.67
CA MET A 47 3.62 5.98 31.39
C MET A 47 2.43 6.82 31.88
N PRO A 48 2.23 6.94 33.21
CA PRO A 48 1.01 7.51 33.80
C PRO A 48 0.77 8.99 33.47
N ARG A 49 1.84 9.74 33.12
CA ARG A 49 1.76 11.15 32.74
C ARG A 49 1.46 11.37 31.24
N VAL A 50 1.47 10.30 30.43
CA VAL A 50 1.39 10.38 28.97
C VAL A 50 0.04 9.86 28.47
N LYS A 51 -0.81 10.74 27.96
CA LYS A 51 -2.12 10.35 27.42
C LYS A 51 -2.01 9.81 25.98
N PRO A 52 -2.41 8.56 25.71
CA PRO A 52 -2.31 7.98 24.37
C PRO A 52 -3.37 8.59 23.43
N HIS A 53 -2.93 9.00 22.25
CA HIS A 53 -3.79 9.34 21.10
C HIS A 53 -3.55 8.29 20.02
N TYR A 54 -4.52 7.40 19.81
CA TYR A 54 -4.34 6.28 18.88
C TYR A 54 -4.18 6.80 17.44
N ALA A 55 -3.11 6.39 16.77
CA ALA A 55 -2.86 6.76 15.38
C ALA A 55 -3.74 5.94 14.44
N VAL A 56 -4.87 6.52 14.01
CA VAL A 56 -5.95 5.82 13.28
C VAL A 56 -5.46 5.20 11.98
N LYS A 57 -4.53 5.88 11.28
CA LYS A 57 -3.85 5.39 10.08
C LYS A 57 -3.20 4.01 10.21
N CYS A 58 -2.88 3.56 11.42
CA CYS A 58 -2.27 2.25 11.66
C CYS A 58 -3.24 1.11 11.37
N ASN A 59 -4.46 1.22 11.91
CA ASN A 59 -5.58 0.33 11.67
C ASN A 59 -6.88 1.08 11.99
N ASP A 60 -7.68 1.36 10.97
CA ASP A 60 -8.87 2.22 11.09
C ASP A 60 -10.17 1.43 11.35
N ASP A 61 -10.01 0.25 11.96
CA ASP A 61 -11.08 -0.63 12.41
C ASP A 61 -11.99 0.06 13.43
N VAL A 62 -13.28 0.13 13.10
CA VAL A 62 -14.31 0.80 13.89
C VAL A 62 -14.45 0.20 15.29
N ASN A 63 -14.27 -1.11 15.47
CA ASN A 63 -14.41 -1.76 16.77
C ASN A 63 -13.23 -1.45 17.68
N VAL A 64 -12.01 -1.37 17.13
CA VAL A 64 -10.83 -0.92 17.87
C VAL A 64 -10.97 0.55 18.28
N ILE A 65 -11.40 1.42 17.36
CA ILE A 65 -11.62 2.84 17.66
C ILE A 65 -12.68 3.01 18.75
N LYS A 66 -13.81 2.30 18.67
CA LYS A 66 -14.85 2.32 19.71
C LYS A 66 -14.30 1.89 21.08
N LEU A 67 -13.53 0.81 21.10
CA LEU A 67 -12.95 0.27 22.33
C LEU A 67 -11.97 1.27 22.97
N LEU A 68 -11.03 1.83 22.19
CA LEU A 68 -10.08 2.82 22.68
C LEU A 68 -10.77 4.14 23.08
N ALA A 69 -11.82 4.55 22.37
CA ALA A 69 -12.63 5.71 22.72
C ALA A 69 -13.32 5.51 24.07
N TYR A 70 -13.83 4.31 24.33
CA TYR A 70 -14.45 3.91 25.59
C TYR A 70 -13.44 3.89 26.74
N LEU A 71 -12.23 3.39 26.50
CA LEU A 71 -11.13 3.39 27.46
C LEU A 71 -10.56 4.80 27.74
N GLY A 72 -11.01 5.83 27.00
CA GLY A 72 -10.64 7.23 27.25
C GLY A 72 -9.40 7.70 26.49
N ALA A 73 -8.89 6.93 25.53
CA ALA A 73 -7.84 7.38 24.63
C ALA A 73 -8.29 8.61 23.80
N GLY A 74 -7.31 9.37 23.32
CA GLY A 74 -7.50 10.32 22.23
C GLY A 74 -7.21 9.66 20.87
N PHE A 75 -7.20 10.45 19.81
CA PHE A 75 -6.95 9.98 18.45
C PHE A 75 -6.07 10.95 17.66
N ASP A 76 -5.01 10.42 17.07
CA ASP A 76 -4.24 11.08 16.01
C ASP A 76 -4.92 10.75 14.68
N CYS A 77 -5.43 11.80 14.03
CA CYS A 77 -6.03 11.72 12.70
C CYS A 77 -5.14 12.44 11.69
N ALA A 78 -4.96 11.85 10.50
CA ALA A 78 -4.15 12.38 9.41
C ALA A 78 -4.97 12.92 8.22
N SER A 79 -6.30 12.74 8.24
CA SER A 79 -7.18 13.13 7.14
C SER A 79 -8.61 13.51 7.59
N LYS A 80 -9.38 14.13 6.68
CA LYS A 80 -10.82 14.35 6.86
C LYS A 80 -11.58 13.05 7.12
N GLY A 81 -11.23 11.96 6.43
CA GLY A 81 -11.89 10.67 6.56
C GLY A 81 -11.73 10.09 7.96
N GLU A 82 -10.51 10.14 8.51
CA GLU A 82 -10.22 9.67 9.87
C GLU A 82 -10.92 10.51 10.93
N MET A 83 -10.83 11.86 10.83
CA MET A 83 -11.55 12.76 11.74
C MET A 83 -13.05 12.49 11.73
N LYS A 84 -13.65 12.36 10.54
CA LYS A 84 -15.07 12.04 10.40
C LYS A 84 -15.40 10.69 11.05
N LYS A 85 -14.64 9.63 10.74
CA LYS A 85 -14.86 8.29 11.30
C LYS A 85 -14.82 8.30 12.82
N VAL A 86 -13.82 8.95 13.42
CA VAL A 86 -13.67 9.03 14.89
C VAL A 86 -14.82 9.82 15.53
N MET A 87 -15.20 10.96 14.96
CA MET A 87 -16.30 11.78 15.48
C MET A 87 -17.68 11.13 15.32
N ASP A 88 -17.94 10.43 14.21
CA ASP A 88 -19.18 9.67 13.98
C ASP A 88 -19.40 8.58 15.06
N LEU A 89 -18.32 8.13 15.71
CA LEU A 89 -18.34 7.20 16.84
C LEU A 89 -18.55 7.88 18.20
N GLY A 90 -18.84 9.18 18.22
CA GLY A 90 -19.15 9.95 19.43
C GLY A 90 -17.92 10.49 20.18
N VAL A 91 -16.74 10.45 19.56
CA VAL A 91 -15.54 11.06 20.14
C VAL A 91 -15.59 12.57 19.95
N SER A 92 -15.36 13.31 21.04
CA SER A 92 -15.32 14.76 21.02
C SER A 92 -14.03 15.30 20.39
N ALA A 93 -14.12 16.45 19.73
CA ALA A 93 -13.00 17.04 18.99
C ALA A 93 -11.78 17.39 19.87
N ASP A 94 -11.97 17.66 21.17
CA ASP A 94 -10.88 17.92 22.12
C ASP A 94 -9.97 16.71 22.41
N ARG A 95 -10.42 15.51 22.01
CA ARG A 95 -9.64 14.26 22.05
C ARG A 95 -8.96 13.95 20.72
N ILE A 96 -9.07 14.81 19.72
CA ILE A 96 -8.45 14.63 18.40
C ILE A 96 -7.30 15.60 18.23
N ILE A 97 -6.16 15.11 17.76
CA ILE A 97 -5.08 15.92 17.20
C ILE A 97 -5.01 15.65 15.69
N TYR A 98 -5.02 16.72 14.89
CA TYR A 98 -4.80 16.60 13.44
C TYR A 98 -3.28 16.64 13.16
N ALA A 99 -2.62 15.49 13.28
CA ALA A 99 -1.16 15.41 13.30
C ALA A 99 -0.48 15.14 11.95
N ASN A 100 -1.12 15.53 10.84
CA ASN A 100 -0.46 15.59 9.54
C ASN A 100 0.26 16.95 9.37
N PRO A 101 1.60 16.99 9.19
CA PRO A 101 2.32 18.26 9.03
C PRO A 101 2.02 18.98 7.72
N CYS A 102 1.54 18.28 6.68
CA CYS A 102 1.29 18.84 5.34
C CYS A 102 -0.15 18.56 4.90
N LYS A 103 -1.06 19.51 5.17
CA LYS A 103 -2.52 19.29 5.08
C LYS A 103 -3.12 19.88 3.81
N GLN A 104 -4.14 19.23 3.27
CA GLN A 104 -4.95 19.83 2.22
C GLN A 104 -5.83 20.96 2.81
N SER A 105 -5.94 22.09 2.11
CA SER A 105 -6.73 23.25 2.57
C SER A 105 -8.19 22.92 2.89
N SER A 106 -8.82 22.02 2.12
CA SER A 106 -10.18 21.55 2.38
C SER A 106 -10.30 20.75 3.67
N TYR A 107 -9.24 20.08 4.12
CA TYR A 107 -9.24 19.29 5.35
C TYR A 107 -8.98 20.17 6.57
N ILE A 108 -8.21 21.25 6.43
CA ILE A 108 -8.08 22.29 7.46
C ILE A 108 -9.44 22.98 7.69
N ARG A 109 -10.17 23.34 6.62
CA ARG A 109 -11.54 23.87 6.74
C ARG A 109 -12.49 22.91 7.46
N TYR A 110 -12.41 21.62 7.12
CA TYR A 110 -13.23 20.62 7.81
C TYR A 110 -12.87 20.52 9.30
N ALA A 111 -11.58 20.58 9.65
CA ALA A 111 -11.14 20.59 11.05
C ALA A 111 -11.71 21.81 11.80
N GLU A 112 -11.76 22.99 11.18
CA GLU A 112 -12.41 24.17 11.71
C GLU A 112 -13.93 23.98 11.90
N GLU A 113 -14.61 23.48 10.87
CA GLU A 113 -16.06 23.22 10.88
C GLU A 113 -16.48 22.26 12.00
N CYS A 114 -15.65 21.25 12.30
CA CYS A 114 -15.92 20.26 13.34
C CYS A 114 -15.25 20.54 14.70
N GLY A 115 -14.55 21.67 14.85
CA GLY A 115 -13.94 22.10 16.10
C GLY A 115 -12.68 21.32 16.53
N VAL A 116 -11.96 20.70 15.58
CA VAL A 116 -10.65 20.08 15.83
C VAL A 116 -9.57 21.17 15.76
N GLU A 117 -9.28 21.78 16.91
CA GLU A 117 -8.41 22.96 17.00
C GLU A 117 -6.91 22.62 16.96
N THR A 118 -6.50 21.46 17.48
CA THR A 118 -5.07 21.13 17.65
C THR A 118 -4.52 20.46 16.41
N MET A 119 -3.47 21.03 15.80
CA MET A 119 -2.86 20.48 14.58
C MET A 119 -1.36 20.72 14.48
N THR A 120 -0.66 19.81 13.81
CA THR A 120 0.79 19.90 13.66
C THR A 120 1.22 20.73 12.46
N PHE A 121 2.45 21.25 12.48
CA PHE A 121 3.12 21.86 11.33
C PHE A 121 4.64 21.78 11.50
N ASP A 122 5.40 21.88 10.42
CA ASP A 122 6.87 21.85 10.45
C ASP A 122 7.55 22.80 9.44
N ASN A 123 6.77 23.59 8.71
CA ASN A 123 7.29 24.49 7.67
C ASN A 123 6.48 25.79 7.55
N GLU A 124 7.09 26.82 6.95
CA GLU A 124 6.50 28.17 6.88
C GLU A 124 5.26 28.22 5.97
N GLN A 125 5.25 27.45 4.87
CA GLN A 125 4.11 27.43 3.94
C GLN A 125 2.87 26.84 4.60
N GLU A 126 3.04 25.78 5.40
CA GLU A 126 1.96 25.21 6.19
C GLU A 126 1.41 26.21 7.21
N LEU A 127 2.30 26.90 7.93
CA LEU A 127 1.93 27.93 8.91
C LEU A 127 1.09 29.05 8.27
N LEU A 128 1.52 29.56 7.11
CA LEU A 128 0.79 30.59 6.36
C LEU A 128 -0.57 30.09 5.85
N LYS A 129 -0.63 28.85 5.37
CA LYS A 129 -1.87 28.22 4.91
C LYS A 129 -2.87 28.06 6.06
N ILE A 130 -2.41 27.63 7.24
CA ILE A 130 -3.29 27.52 8.41
C ILE A 130 -3.76 28.91 8.84
N LYS A 131 -2.88 29.92 8.90
CA LYS A 131 -3.30 31.31 9.23
C LYS A 131 -4.41 31.82 8.32
N GLN A 132 -4.35 31.51 7.02
CA GLN A 132 -5.36 31.95 6.06
C GLN A 132 -6.72 31.26 6.28
N ILE A 133 -6.71 30.00 6.71
CA ILE A 133 -7.92 29.15 6.75
C ILE A 133 -8.49 29.10 8.16
N TYR A 134 -7.68 28.74 9.15
CA TYR A 134 -8.10 28.53 10.53
C TYR A 134 -7.16 29.28 11.51
N PRO A 135 -7.28 30.62 11.58
CA PRO A 135 -6.35 31.47 12.34
C PRO A 135 -6.37 31.26 13.85
N SER A 136 -7.42 30.63 14.39
CA SER A 136 -7.54 30.28 15.81
C SER A 136 -7.08 28.85 16.13
N ALA A 137 -6.49 28.14 15.16
CA ALA A 137 -5.94 26.81 15.39
C ALA A 137 -4.80 26.84 16.41
N LYS A 138 -4.73 25.79 17.24
CA LYS A 138 -3.68 25.59 18.23
C LYS A 138 -2.57 24.75 17.62
N LEU A 139 -1.45 25.38 17.30
CA LEU A 139 -0.38 24.74 16.55
C LEU A 139 0.59 23.98 17.43
N VAL A 140 0.98 22.79 16.96
CA VAL A 140 2.02 21.95 17.57
C VAL A 140 3.18 21.84 16.58
N LEU A 141 4.34 22.37 16.94
CA LEU A 141 5.51 22.38 16.06
C LEU A 141 6.19 21.01 16.08
N ARG A 142 6.26 20.32 14.95
CA ARG A 142 6.90 19.01 14.84
C ARG A 142 8.41 19.15 14.60
N LEU A 143 9.22 18.54 15.45
CA LEU A 143 10.68 18.50 15.32
C LEU A 143 11.15 17.25 14.57
N VAL A 144 12.30 17.39 13.91
CA VAL A 144 13.05 16.26 13.37
C VAL A 144 13.73 15.49 14.52
N THR A 145 13.86 14.17 14.37
CA THR A 145 14.55 13.30 15.33
C THR A 145 15.57 12.41 14.63
N ASP A 146 16.52 11.88 15.39
CA ASP A 146 17.36 10.79 14.91
C ASP A 146 16.51 9.50 14.84
N ASP A 147 16.13 9.12 13.62
CA ASP A 147 15.37 7.91 13.32
C ASP A 147 16.23 6.84 12.62
N SER A 148 17.55 6.94 12.70
CA SER A 148 18.49 6.02 12.06
C SER A 148 18.26 4.54 12.43
N ASN A 149 17.78 4.28 13.65
CA ASN A 149 17.48 2.95 14.19
C ASN A 149 16.00 2.54 14.11
N ALA A 150 15.16 3.26 13.36
CA ALA A 150 13.79 2.85 13.07
C ALA A 150 13.73 1.95 11.83
N VAL A 151 12.77 1.02 11.83
CA VAL A 151 12.40 0.23 10.64
C VAL A 151 11.83 1.15 9.55
N CYS A 152 10.94 2.07 9.91
CA CYS A 152 10.44 3.10 9.01
C CYS A 152 10.88 4.49 9.46
N ARG A 153 11.64 5.17 8.61
CA ARG A 153 12.18 6.52 8.81
C ARG A 153 11.21 7.58 8.28
N PHE A 154 10.95 8.61 9.07
CA PHE A 154 10.06 9.72 8.73
C PHE A 154 10.77 11.09 8.70
N SER A 155 11.93 11.22 9.36
CA SER A 155 12.68 12.47 9.50
C SER A 155 13.21 13.02 8.16
N MET A 156 13.38 12.16 7.14
CA MET A 156 13.71 12.61 5.78
C MET A 156 12.59 13.46 5.15
N LYS A 157 11.33 13.19 5.53
CA LYS A 157 10.15 13.84 4.94
C LYS A 157 9.55 14.92 5.85
N PHE A 158 9.65 14.78 7.17
CA PHE A 158 8.94 15.60 8.15
C PHE A 158 9.82 16.03 9.31
N GLY A 159 9.47 17.18 9.90
CA GLY A 159 10.08 17.72 11.11
C GLY A 159 11.04 18.88 10.83
N ALA A 160 10.96 19.91 11.67
CA ALA A 160 11.86 21.05 11.62
C ALA A 160 13.14 20.76 12.44
N ASP A 161 14.31 21.06 11.87
CA ASP A 161 15.54 21.15 12.65
C ASP A 161 15.45 22.30 13.67
N MET A 162 16.35 22.29 14.67
CA MET A 162 16.32 23.26 15.77
C MET A 162 16.40 24.73 15.32
N LYS A 163 17.15 25.05 14.25
CA LYS A 163 17.25 26.41 13.71
C LYS A 163 15.98 26.81 12.99
N THR A 164 15.44 25.90 12.18
CA THR A 164 14.18 26.06 11.46
C THR A 164 13.01 26.24 12.45
N ALA A 165 12.98 25.45 13.53
CA ALA A 165 12.00 25.56 14.60
C ALA A 165 11.98 26.96 15.24
N CYS A 166 13.14 27.52 15.57
CA CYS A 166 13.24 28.88 16.09
C CYS A 166 12.65 29.92 15.11
N ARG A 167 13.00 29.82 13.82
CA ARG A 167 12.48 30.72 12.78
C ARG A 167 10.96 30.62 12.62
N LEU A 168 10.41 29.42 12.73
CA LEU A 168 8.96 29.19 12.65
C LEU A 168 8.23 29.81 13.84
N ILE A 169 8.82 29.74 15.03
CA ILE A 169 8.26 30.39 16.23
C ILE A 169 8.27 31.91 16.09
N GLU A 170 9.37 32.50 15.63
CA GLU A 170 9.44 33.94 15.33
C GLU A 170 8.39 34.34 14.29
N LYS A 171 8.29 33.58 13.21
CA LYS A 171 7.30 33.82 12.15
C LYS A 171 5.87 33.73 12.65
N ALA A 172 5.54 32.72 13.46
CA ALA A 172 4.21 32.55 14.03
C ALA A 172 3.82 33.74 14.90
N LYS A 173 4.78 34.31 15.64
CA LYS A 173 4.57 35.52 16.43
C LYS A 173 4.27 36.73 15.54
N ASP A 174 5.03 36.90 14.45
CA ASP A 174 4.86 38.01 13.51
C ASP A 174 3.48 37.99 12.81
N ILE A 175 2.91 36.80 12.59
CA ILE A 175 1.61 36.63 11.94
C ILE A 175 0.47 36.33 12.92
N ASP A 176 0.71 36.45 14.23
CA ASP A 176 -0.28 36.24 15.28
C ASP A 176 -0.96 34.85 15.19
N MET A 177 -0.15 33.79 15.13
CA MET A 177 -0.60 32.40 15.27
C MET A 177 -0.19 31.84 16.63
N GLU A 178 -1.05 31.04 17.25
CA GLU A 178 -0.76 30.43 18.54
C GLU A 178 -0.02 29.08 18.37
N ILE A 179 1.19 28.98 18.91
CA ILE A 179 1.88 27.71 19.08
C ILE A 179 1.74 27.27 20.55
N VAL A 180 1.05 26.15 20.77
CA VAL A 180 0.76 25.61 22.09
C VAL A 180 1.73 24.52 22.53
N GLY A 181 2.56 24.00 21.62
CA GLY A 181 3.39 22.86 21.95
C GLY A 181 4.37 22.43 20.87
N VAL A 182 5.04 21.33 21.20
CA VAL A 182 6.02 20.66 20.34
C VAL A 182 5.67 19.18 20.22
N SER A 183 5.81 18.63 19.01
CA SER A 183 5.74 17.19 18.77
C SER A 183 7.02 16.66 18.14
N PHE A 184 7.21 15.35 18.18
CA PHE A 184 8.23 14.65 17.41
C PHE A 184 7.78 13.20 17.15
N HIS A 185 8.48 12.47 16.29
CA HIS A 185 8.17 11.06 16.05
C HIS A 185 9.45 10.28 15.76
N CYS A 186 9.89 9.43 16.70
CA CYS A 186 11.19 8.75 16.60
C CYS A 186 11.27 7.69 15.49
N GLY A 187 10.16 7.28 14.89
CA GLY A 187 10.12 6.33 13.76
C GLY A 187 9.45 5.02 14.15
N SER A 188 8.86 4.30 13.19
CA SER A 188 8.17 3.03 13.50
C SER A 188 9.18 1.92 13.74
N GLY A 189 8.99 1.12 14.79
CA GLY A 189 9.91 0.05 15.15
C GLY A 189 11.25 0.58 15.65
N GLN A 190 11.23 1.64 16.48
CA GLN A 190 12.44 2.17 17.08
C GLN A 190 13.08 1.12 17.99
N MET A 191 14.38 0.90 17.78
CA MET A 191 15.16 -0.12 18.49
C MET A 191 15.97 0.45 19.67
N THR A 192 15.91 1.76 19.92
CA THR A 192 16.60 2.38 21.06
C THR A 192 15.73 3.41 21.79
N SER A 193 15.84 3.44 23.13
CA SER A 193 15.19 4.45 23.97
C SER A 193 15.85 5.83 23.85
N LYS A 194 17.11 5.89 23.41
CA LYS A 194 17.91 7.11 23.26
C LYS A 194 17.24 8.16 22.36
N ALA A 195 16.65 7.75 21.25
CA ALA A 195 15.97 8.66 20.33
C ALA A 195 14.85 9.46 21.01
N PHE A 196 14.08 8.80 21.90
CA PHE A 196 13.04 9.47 22.69
C PHE A 196 13.64 10.45 23.69
N VAL A 197 14.69 10.06 24.42
CA VAL A 197 15.34 10.91 25.43
C VAL A 197 15.89 12.19 24.79
N ASP A 198 16.64 12.05 23.69
CA ASP A 198 17.23 13.19 22.99
C ASP A 198 16.13 14.12 22.41
N ALA A 199 15.04 13.55 21.88
CA ALA A 199 13.91 14.31 21.35
C ALA A 199 13.14 15.08 22.44
N ILE A 200 12.92 14.49 23.62
CA ILE A 200 12.31 15.14 24.79
C ILE A 200 13.18 16.33 25.23
N GLN A 201 14.50 16.16 25.28
CA GLN A 201 15.42 17.25 25.60
C GLN A 201 15.35 18.39 24.58
N ASN A 202 15.32 18.07 23.29
CA ASN A 202 15.20 19.05 22.22
C ASN A 202 13.86 19.81 22.29
N ALA A 203 12.76 19.09 22.52
CA ALA A 203 11.45 19.69 22.70
C ALA A 203 11.44 20.68 23.86
N ARG A 204 12.08 20.35 24.99
CA ARG A 204 12.23 21.29 26.12
C ARG A 204 12.98 22.55 25.74
N THR A 205 14.08 22.44 24.98
CA THR A 205 14.84 23.61 24.51
C THR A 205 13.97 24.52 23.63
N ILE A 206 13.21 23.95 22.69
CA ILE A 206 12.32 24.70 21.80
C ILE A 206 11.15 25.33 22.57
N MET A 207 10.51 24.61 23.48
CA MET A 207 9.43 25.15 24.31
C MET A 207 9.91 26.31 25.19
N ASN A 208 11.11 26.21 25.79
CA ASN A 208 11.70 27.32 26.54
C ASN A 208 11.96 28.55 25.68
N TYR A 209 12.38 28.36 24.42
CA TYR A 209 12.58 29.46 23.48
C TYR A 209 11.25 30.13 23.09
N GLY A 210 10.22 29.34 22.78
CA GLY A 210 8.87 29.84 22.53
C GLY A 210 8.29 30.62 23.71
N ASN A 211 8.41 30.08 24.92
CA ASN A 211 7.95 30.75 26.14
C ASN A 211 8.65 32.10 26.37
N LYS A 212 9.95 32.21 26.07
CA LYS A 212 10.69 33.50 26.12
C LYS A 212 10.15 34.53 25.14
N LEU A 213 9.60 34.08 24.00
CA LEU A 213 8.97 34.93 23.01
C LEU A 213 7.50 35.26 23.34
N GLY A 214 6.96 34.76 24.46
CA GLY A 214 5.61 35.08 24.94
C GLY A 214 4.54 34.07 24.56
N PHE A 215 4.91 32.93 23.96
CA PHE A 215 3.98 31.81 23.79
C PHE A 215 3.70 31.13 25.13
N THR A 216 2.53 30.49 25.26
CA THR A 216 2.23 29.59 26.38
C THR A 216 2.29 28.16 25.85
N MET A 217 3.49 27.60 25.76
CA MET A 217 3.66 26.23 25.28
C MET A 217 3.46 25.25 26.43
N ASN A 218 2.32 24.55 26.42
CA ASN A 218 1.83 23.67 27.47
C ASN A 218 1.48 22.25 26.96
N LEU A 219 1.82 21.92 25.71
CA LEU A 219 1.62 20.59 25.13
C LEU A 219 2.96 20.01 24.65
N LEU A 220 3.28 18.81 25.13
CA LEU A 220 4.32 17.96 24.58
C LEU A 220 3.67 16.73 23.97
N ASP A 221 4.00 16.45 22.73
CA ASP A 221 3.60 15.23 22.04
C ASP A 221 4.83 14.40 21.68
N ILE A 222 4.95 13.23 22.28
CA ILE A 222 6.12 12.34 22.10
C ILE A 222 5.96 11.34 20.94
N GLY A 223 4.89 11.48 20.15
CA GLY A 223 4.68 10.73 18.91
C GLY A 223 4.52 9.23 19.09
N GLY A 224 4.81 8.49 18.03
CA GLY A 224 4.71 7.03 17.98
C GLY A 224 6.07 6.32 17.97
N GLY A 225 6.06 5.07 17.53
CA GLY A 225 7.27 4.25 17.37
C GLY A 225 7.41 3.09 18.35
N TYR A 226 6.52 3.00 19.33
CA TYR A 226 6.49 1.94 20.33
C TYR A 226 6.23 0.56 19.72
N PRO A 227 6.92 -0.50 20.21
CA PRO A 227 6.75 -1.85 19.70
C PRO A 227 5.36 -2.40 20.08
N GLY A 228 4.76 -3.22 19.21
CA GLY A 228 3.41 -3.76 19.43
C GLY A 228 3.28 -5.27 19.28
N ASN A 229 4.35 -5.95 18.88
CA ASN A 229 4.33 -7.38 18.60
C ASN A 229 4.37 -8.18 19.90
N THR A 230 3.85 -9.41 19.88
CA THR A 230 3.98 -10.37 20.98
C THR A 230 5.47 -10.56 21.31
N GLY A 231 5.83 -10.54 22.60
CA GLY A 231 7.21 -10.73 23.06
C GLY A 231 8.03 -9.44 23.14
N THR A 232 7.43 -8.27 22.90
CA THR A 232 8.10 -6.96 22.99
C THR A 232 7.78 -6.19 24.28
N GLU A 233 7.17 -6.84 25.26
CA GLU A 233 6.69 -6.23 26.50
C GLU A 233 7.80 -5.64 27.36
N ASP A 234 8.86 -6.40 27.58
CA ASP A 234 10.02 -5.94 28.35
C ASP A 234 10.73 -4.78 27.64
N TYR A 235 10.76 -4.84 26.31
CA TYR A 235 11.34 -3.79 25.49
C TYR A 235 10.52 -2.49 25.56
N PHE A 236 9.19 -2.58 25.51
CA PHE A 236 8.32 -1.43 25.78
C PHE A 236 8.53 -0.87 27.19
N ALA A 237 8.69 -1.73 28.21
CA ALA A 237 8.93 -1.30 29.57
C ALA A 237 10.25 -0.52 29.72
N GLU A 238 11.30 -0.92 29.01
CA GLU A 238 12.57 -0.19 28.94
C GLU A 238 12.39 1.21 28.32
N ILE A 239 11.70 1.30 27.17
CA ILE A 239 11.38 2.59 26.54
C ILE A 239 10.57 3.47 27.49
N ALA A 240 9.52 2.92 28.11
CA ALA A 240 8.66 3.65 29.04
C ALA A 240 9.44 4.20 30.24
N ALA A 241 10.36 3.41 30.81
CA ALA A 241 11.20 3.85 31.91
C ALA A 241 12.12 5.01 31.51
N ALA A 242 12.77 4.91 30.35
CA ALA A 242 13.64 5.98 29.83
C ALA A 242 12.85 7.26 29.49
N VAL A 243 11.66 7.11 28.89
CA VAL A 243 10.74 8.22 28.59
C VAL A 243 10.29 8.91 29.87
N ASN A 244 9.84 8.17 30.88
CA ASN A 244 9.45 8.74 32.17
C ASN A 244 10.61 9.52 32.82
N GLN A 245 11.81 8.96 32.84
CA GLN A 245 12.97 9.63 33.39
C GLN A 245 13.30 10.93 32.64
N ALA A 246 13.25 10.92 31.31
CA ALA A 246 13.47 12.12 30.50
C ALA A 246 12.37 13.17 30.72
N ILE A 247 11.11 12.74 30.80
CA ILE A 247 9.96 13.60 31.13
C ILE A 247 10.16 14.23 32.50
N ASP A 248 10.50 13.48 33.55
CA ASP A 248 10.69 14.03 34.90
C ASP A 248 11.84 15.03 34.97
N ASN A 249 12.92 14.79 34.22
CA ASN A 249 14.07 15.68 34.15
C ASN A 249 13.79 17.00 33.43
N HIS A 250 12.96 16.98 32.38
CA HIS A 250 12.77 18.13 31.48
C HIS A 250 11.41 18.83 31.62
N PHE A 251 10.39 18.10 32.07
CA PHE A 251 9.00 18.51 32.18
C PHE A 251 8.45 18.09 33.56
N PRO A 252 8.75 18.85 34.63
CA PRO A 252 8.34 18.49 35.99
C PRO A 252 6.82 18.37 36.13
N ASP A 253 6.37 17.56 37.09
CA ASP A 253 4.95 17.30 37.33
C ASP A 253 4.30 18.40 38.18
N ASP A 254 4.27 19.63 37.64
CA ASP A 254 3.64 20.81 38.25
C ASP A 254 2.31 21.20 37.59
N GLY A 255 1.82 20.36 36.66
CA GLY A 255 0.61 20.60 35.88
C GLY A 255 0.76 21.62 34.75
N SER A 256 1.97 22.14 34.49
CA SER A 256 2.19 23.16 33.45
C SER A 256 2.18 22.61 32.02
N VAL A 257 2.51 21.33 31.83
CA VAL A 257 2.61 20.70 30.51
C VAL A 257 1.77 19.43 30.47
N ARG A 258 0.81 19.38 29.55
CA ARG A 258 0.09 18.17 29.14
C ARG A 258 1.00 17.36 28.23
N ILE A 259 1.16 16.06 28.51
CA ILE A 259 1.97 15.16 27.69
C ILE A 259 1.05 14.14 27.01
N ILE A 260 1.18 14.02 25.70
CA ILE A 260 0.47 13.04 24.87
C ILE A 260 1.47 12.23 24.05
N ALA A 261 1.02 11.14 23.46
CA ALA A 261 1.76 10.36 22.47
C ALA A 261 0.82 9.87 21.37
N GLU A 262 1.37 9.37 20.27
CA GLU A 262 0.67 8.89 19.09
C GLU A 262 0.90 7.38 18.80
N PRO A 263 0.66 6.45 19.76
CA PRO A 263 0.86 5.02 19.53
C PRO A 263 -0.16 4.46 18.52
N GLY A 264 0.34 3.94 17.40
CA GLY A 264 -0.42 3.12 16.45
C GLY A 264 -0.18 1.62 16.68
N ARG A 265 0.94 1.11 16.14
CA ARG A 265 1.34 -0.31 16.16
C ARG A 265 1.23 -0.96 17.53
N TYR A 266 1.67 -0.24 18.58
CA TYR A 266 1.61 -0.70 19.97
C TYR A 266 0.27 -1.34 20.34
N TYR A 267 -0.83 -0.71 19.96
CA TYR A 267 -2.17 -1.12 20.34
C TYR A 267 -2.69 -2.35 19.60
N VAL A 268 -2.32 -2.50 18.32
CA VAL A 268 -3.06 -3.40 17.43
C VAL A 268 -2.22 -4.52 16.83
N ALA A 269 -0.89 -4.43 16.80
CA ALA A 269 -0.07 -5.40 16.07
C ALA A 269 -0.33 -6.85 16.54
N SER A 270 -0.11 -7.17 17.82
CA SER A 270 -0.36 -8.51 18.38
C SER A 270 -1.83 -8.90 18.49
N ALA A 271 -2.76 -7.93 18.43
CA ALA A 271 -4.19 -8.19 18.58
C ALA A 271 -4.80 -8.91 17.36
N TYR A 272 -4.13 -8.88 16.20
CA TYR A 272 -4.62 -9.51 14.98
C TYR A 272 -3.71 -10.67 14.58
N SER A 273 -4.31 -11.82 14.34
CA SER A 273 -3.66 -12.97 13.72
C SER A 273 -4.41 -13.36 12.46
N LEU A 274 -3.72 -13.47 11.33
CA LEU A 274 -4.30 -13.82 10.03
C LEU A 274 -4.21 -15.33 9.81
N ALA A 275 -5.30 -15.94 9.35
CA ALA A 275 -5.33 -17.32 8.88
C ALA A 275 -5.48 -17.31 7.34
N THR A 276 -4.56 -17.98 6.65
CA THR A 276 -4.60 -18.16 5.19
C THR A 276 -4.57 -19.64 4.85
N ASN A 277 -5.18 -20.01 3.73
CA ASN A 277 -5.20 -21.37 3.24
C ASN A 277 -4.24 -21.55 2.05
N VAL A 278 -3.56 -22.70 1.97
CA VAL A 278 -2.75 -23.10 0.81
C VAL A 278 -3.70 -23.54 -0.30
N ILE A 279 -3.82 -22.73 -1.35
CA ILE A 279 -4.74 -22.96 -2.48
C ILE A 279 -4.08 -23.63 -3.67
N ALA A 280 -2.75 -23.56 -3.79
CA ALA A 280 -1.98 -24.30 -4.78
C ALA A 280 -0.56 -24.57 -4.30
N SER A 281 0.08 -25.60 -4.85
CA SER A 281 1.48 -25.91 -4.61
C SER A 281 2.21 -26.29 -5.91
N ARG A 282 3.53 -26.09 -5.92
CA ARG A 282 4.43 -26.64 -6.95
C ARG A 282 5.61 -27.32 -6.28
N ASP A 283 5.85 -28.56 -6.68
CA ASP A 283 7.01 -29.35 -6.28
C ASP A 283 8.13 -29.06 -7.28
N MET A 284 9.31 -28.70 -6.77
CA MET A 284 10.48 -28.29 -7.52
C MET A 284 11.70 -29.08 -7.05
N ILE A 285 12.71 -29.20 -7.90
CA ILE A 285 14.01 -29.77 -7.53
C ILE A 285 15.06 -28.69 -7.78
N ASP A 286 15.94 -28.46 -6.81
CA ASP A 286 17.09 -27.59 -6.99
C ASP A 286 18.05 -28.20 -8.01
N ASN A 287 18.31 -27.50 -9.12
CA ASN A 287 19.15 -28.01 -10.20
C ASN A 287 20.64 -28.12 -9.80
N GLU A 288 21.09 -27.41 -8.78
CA GLU A 288 22.47 -27.41 -8.30
C GLU A 288 22.69 -28.44 -7.19
N THR A 289 21.77 -28.52 -6.21
CA THR A 289 21.93 -29.41 -5.06
C THR A 289 21.17 -30.73 -5.19
N GLY A 290 20.17 -30.81 -6.06
CA GLY A 290 19.25 -31.94 -6.17
C GLY A 290 18.21 -32.00 -5.05
N ASP A 291 18.17 -31.00 -4.16
CA ASP A 291 17.24 -30.97 -3.02
C ASP A 291 15.83 -30.62 -3.47
N GLU A 292 14.82 -31.19 -2.80
CA GLU A 292 13.42 -30.81 -3.01
C GLU A 292 13.14 -29.38 -2.51
N LYS A 293 12.37 -28.65 -3.31
CA LYS A 293 11.91 -27.28 -3.05
C LYS A 293 10.41 -27.18 -3.31
N TYR A 294 9.74 -26.30 -2.58
CA TYR A 294 8.30 -26.13 -2.71
C TYR A 294 7.91 -24.67 -2.93
N MET A 295 6.90 -24.44 -3.76
CA MET A 295 6.24 -23.14 -3.88
C MET A 295 4.79 -23.29 -3.41
N TYR A 296 4.39 -22.52 -2.41
CA TYR A 296 3.02 -22.50 -1.91
C TYR A 296 2.35 -21.19 -2.28
N TYR A 297 1.12 -21.28 -2.78
CA TYR A 297 0.27 -20.14 -3.10
C TYR A 297 -0.86 -20.11 -2.09
N ILE A 298 -1.03 -18.97 -1.41
CA ILE A 298 -2.07 -18.78 -0.40
C ILE A 298 -3.14 -17.80 -0.88
N ASN A 299 -4.28 -17.78 -0.20
CA ASN A 299 -5.46 -16.98 -0.55
C ASN A 299 -5.43 -15.51 -0.07
N ASP A 300 -4.28 -14.97 0.32
CA ASP A 300 -4.05 -13.54 0.62
C ASP A 300 -2.60 -13.18 0.22
N GLY A 301 -2.31 -11.92 -0.10
CA GLY A 301 -1.06 -11.54 -0.77
C GLY A 301 -0.56 -10.15 -0.43
N VAL A 302 0.51 -9.71 -1.10
CA VAL A 302 1.14 -8.39 -0.89
C VAL A 302 0.24 -7.22 -1.29
N TYR A 303 -0.78 -7.48 -2.12
CA TYR A 303 -1.83 -6.50 -2.44
C TYR A 303 -2.95 -6.48 -1.39
N GLY A 304 -3.11 -7.55 -0.63
CA GLY A 304 -4.05 -7.68 0.47
C GLY A 304 -3.36 -7.38 1.81
N SER A 305 -3.40 -8.34 2.73
CA SER A 305 -2.91 -8.17 4.10
C SER A 305 -1.38 -8.09 4.23
N PHE A 306 -0.62 -8.60 3.25
CA PHE A 306 0.85 -8.64 3.28
C PHE A 306 1.52 -7.43 2.62
N ASN A 307 0.77 -6.36 2.35
CA ASN A 307 1.35 -5.10 1.86
C ASN A 307 2.40 -4.52 2.84
N CYS A 308 2.36 -4.93 4.11
CA CYS A 308 3.36 -4.62 5.13
C CYS A 308 4.78 -5.06 4.74
N VAL A 309 4.94 -6.10 3.90
CA VAL A 309 6.24 -6.52 3.36
C VAL A 309 6.84 -5.41 2.50
N LEU A 310 6.01 -4.72 1.72
CA LEU A 310 6.42 -3.67 0.79
C LEU A 310 6.53 -2.30 1.47
N TYR A 311 5.52 -1.92 2.26
CA TYR A 311 5.38 -0.55 2.78
C TYR A 311 5.91 -0.36 4.20
N ASP A 312 5.91 -1.42 5.02
CA ASP A 312 6.25 -1.36 6.44
C ASP A 312 7.57 -2.11 6.76
N HIS A 313 8.16 -2.76 5.75
CA HIS A 313 9.34 -3.62 5.85
C HIS A 313 9.22 -4.72 6.93
N TYR A 314 7.98 -5.15 7.20
CA TYR A 314 7.70 -6.24 8.12
C TYR A 314 7.55 -7.54 7.34
N VAL A 315 8.32 -8.57 7.71
CA VAL A 315 8.22 -9.91 7.12
C VAL A 315 7.53 -10.81 8.15
N PRO A 316 6.24 -11.15 7.97
CA PRO A 316 5.53 -12.03 8.88
C PRO A 316 6.09 -13.45 8.83
N GLU A 317 6.14 -14.11 9.99
CA GLU A 317 6.57 -15.52 10.07
C GLU A 317 5.38 -16.47 10.03
N PRO A 318 5.41 -17.52 9.17
CA PRO A 318 4.34 -18.51 9.11
C PRO A 318 4.39 -19.44 10.33
N CYS A 319 3.25 -19.58 10.99
CA CYS A 319 3.00 -20.52 12.08
C CYS A 319 2.08 -21.63 11.57
N LEU A 320 2.49 -22.89 11.70
CA LEU A 320 1.66 -24.02 11.28
C LEU A 320 0.73 -24.44 12.43
N LEU A 321 -0.56 -24.57 12.16
CA LEU A 321 -1.56 -25.00 13.16
C LEU A 321 -1.47 -26.50 13.44
N ALA A 322 -1.24 -27.31 12.39
CA ALA A 322 -1.05 -28.74 12.53
C ALA A 322 0.37 -29.04 13.05
N LYS A 323 0.47 -29.89 14.08
CA LYS A 323 1.75 -30.50 14.46
C LYS A 323 2.13 -31.48 13.35
N ASN A 324 3.08 -31.09 12.50
CA ASN A 324 3.67 -32.03 11.57
C ASN A 324 4.48 -33.05 12.38
N GLU A 325 4.15 -34.34 12.27
CA GLU A 325 4.87 -35.41 12.99
C GLU A 325 6.30 -35.58 12.47
N SER A 326 6.56 -35.11 11.24
CA SER A 326 7.89 -35.04 10.65
C SER A 326 8.60 -33.73 11.02
N ASN A 327 9.85 -33.85 11.47
CA ASN A 327 10.77 -32.72 11.68
C ASN A 327 11.48 -32.28 10.39
N GLU A 328 11.21 -32.93 9.26
CA GLU A 328 11.85 -32.60 7.99
C GLU A 328 11.36 -31.25 7.45
N LYS A 329 12.30 -30.42 6.99
CA LYS A 329 12.01 -29.07 6.49
C LYS A 329 12.68 -28.85 5.13
N PHE A 330 11.90 -28.32 4.21
CA PHE A 330 12.30 -28.06 2.83
C PHE A 330 12.41 -26.55 2.58
N THR A 331 13.28 -26.17 1.67
CA THR A 331 13.35 -24.77 1.22
C THR A 331 12.09 -24.47 0.42
N SER A 332 11.32 -23.49 0.88
CA SER A 332 10.01 -23.16 0.36
C SER A 332 9.89 -21.67 0.06
N SER A 333 9.00 -21.32 -0.88
CA SER A 333 8.58 -19.94 -1.13
C SER A 333 7.06 -19.81 -0.97
N ILE A 334 6.59 -18.65 -0.53
CA ILE A 334 5.17 -18.38 -0.27
C ILE A 334 4.73 -17.19 -1.12
N TRP A 335 3.66 -17.39 -1.87
CA TRP A 335 3.13 -16.48 -2.88
C TRP A 335 1.68 -16.15 -2.58
N GLY A 336 1.26 -14.94 -2.93
CA GLY A 336 -0.14 -14.55 -2.87
C GLY A 336 -0.95 -15.05 -4.09
N PRO A 337 -2.26 -14.76 -4.11
CA PRO A 337 -3.20 -15.31 -5.09
C PRO A 337 -3.27 -14.53 -6.40
N THR A 338 -2.55 -13.42 -6.55
CA THR A 338 -2.72 -12.54 -7.71
C THR A 338 -1.99 -13.07 -8.96
N CYS A 339 -2.32 -12.50 -10.12
CA CYS A 339 -1.61 -12.79 -11.38
C CYS A 339 -0.26 -12.05 -11.52
N ASP A 340 0.22 -11.39 -10.47
CA ASP A 340 1.47 -10.63 -10.50
C ASP A 340 2.63 -11.45 -9.93
N GLY A 341 3.76 -11.49 -10.65
CA GLY A 341 4.98 -12.13 -10.19
C GLY A 341 5.68 -11.40 -9.04
N LEU A 342 5.24 -10.19 -8.66
CA LEU A 342 5.70 -9.50 -7.45
C LEU A 342 4.91 -9.88 -6.20
N ASP A 343 3.85 -10.67 -6.32
CA ASP A 343 3.04 -11.15 -5.20
C ASP A 343 3.71 -12.32 -4.47
N CYS A 344 4.91 -12.04 -3.96
CA CYS A 344 5.75 -12.96 -3.23
C CYS A 344 5.91 -12.46 -1.79
N ILE A 345 5.40 -13.22 -0.83
CA ILE A 345 5.48 -12.88 0.59
C ILE A 345 6.85 -13.28 1.13
N GLN A 346 7.34 -14.46 0.75
CA GLN A 346 8.65 -14.95 1.18
C GLN A 346 9.31 -15.80 0.10
N THR A 347 10.52 -15.41 -0.29
CA THR A 347 11.26 -16.04 -1.39
C THR A 347 11.97 -17.33 -0.97
N SER A 348 12.32 -17.45 0.31
CA SER A 348 13.02 -18.62 0.85
C SER A 348 12.79 -18.75 2.36
N ILE A 349 12.18 -19.86 2.78
CA ILE A 349 11.98 -20.23 4.18
C ILE A 349 12.05 -21.76 4.35
N LYS A 350 12.54 -22.24 5.50
CA LYS A 350 12.56 -23.67 5.83
C LYS A 350 11.27 -24.05 6.56
N MET A 351 10.42 -24.83 5.89
CA MET A 351 9.16 -25.31 6.45
C MET A 351 8.92 -26.80 6.13
N PRO A 352 8.14 -27.52 6.94
CA PRO A 352 7.63 -28.83 6.55
C PRO A 352 6.87 -28.80 5.22
N LYS A 353 6.74 -29.96 4.57
CA LYS A 353 5.91 -30.08 3.37
C LYS A 353 4.45 -29.83 3.74
N LEU A 354 3.79 -28.92 3.00
CA LEU A 354 2.37 -28.61 3.13
C LEU A 354 1.59 -29.18 1.95
N VAL A 355 0.31 -29.41 2.13
CA VAL A 355 -0.63 -29.82 1.08
C VAL A 355 -1.68 -28.74 0.85
N ILE A 356 -2.34 -28.78 -0.31
CA ILE A 356 -3.46 -27.91 -0.61
C ILE A 356 -4.56 -28.14 0.43
N GLY A 357 -5.10 -27.06 0.98
CA GLY A 357 -6.05 -27.09 2.09
C GLY A 357 -5.42 -26.88 3.47
N ASP A 358 -4.09 -26.94 3.61
CA ASP A 358 -3.42 -26.61 4.87
C ASP A 358 -3.59 -25.13 5.22
N TRP A 359 -3.74 -24.85 6.51
CA TRP A 359 -3.84 -23.49 7.03
C TRP A 359 -2.52 -23.02 7.63
N ILE A 360 -2.16 -21.78 7.29
CA ILE A 360 -1.01 -21.06 7.82
C ILE A 360 -1.53 -19.89 8.64
N LEU A 361 -1.03 -19.79 9.87
CA LEU A 361 -1.29 -18.70 10.80
C LEU A 361 -0.17 -17.67 10.71
N TRP A 362 -0.53 -16.39 10.78
CA TRP A 362 0.41 -15.27 10.78
C TRP A 362 0.09 -14.35 11.94
N LYS A 363 0.98 -14.31 12.94
CA LYS A 363 0.82 -13.48 14.13
C LYS A 363 1.26 -12.04 13.85
N ASN A 364 0.88 -11.13 14.75
CA ASN A 364 1.29 -9.72 14.73
C ASN A 364 0.84 -8.94 13.48
N MET A 365 -0.29 -9.32 12.89
CA MET A 365 -0.75 -8.82 11.60
C MET A 365 -1.74 -7.65 11.72
N GLY A 366 -1.72 -6.88 12.81
CA GLY A 366 -2.73 -5.86 13.06
C GLY A 366 -2.35 -4.43 12.72
N ALA A 367 -1.07 -4.18 12.40
CA ALA A 367 -0.57 -2.84 12.14
C ALA A 367 -0.08 -2.71 10.69
N TYR A 368 -0.62 -1.72 9.96
CA TYR A 368 -0.24 -1.44 8.56
C TYR A 368 -0.40 -2.64 7.63
N THR A 369 -1.47 -3.40 7.85
CA THR A 369 -1.89 -4.56 7.04
C THR A 369 -3.21 -4.21 6.36
N ILE A 370 -4.35 -4.51 6.99
CA ILE A 370 -5.68 -4.32 6.42
C ILE A 370 -5.98 -2.86 6.03
N SER A 371 -5.34 -1.89 6.68
CA SER A 371 -5.51 -0.45 6.43
C SER A 371 -4.98 0.02 5.07
N ALA A 372 -4.08 -0.73 4.45
CA ALA A 372 -3.52 -0.45 3.12
C ALA A 372 -3.81 -1.58 2.11
N ALA A 373 -4.67 -2.54 2.48
CA ALA A 373 -5.08 -3.62 1.60
C ALA A 373 -6.01 -3.11 0.49
N VAL A 374 -5.84 -3.64 -0.72
CA VAL A 374 -6.68 -3.36 -1.87
C VAL A 374 -7.21 -4.66 -2.48
N GLN A 375 -8.40 -4.62 -3.07
CA GLN A 375 -8.98 -5.77 -3.78
C GLN A 375 -8.47 -5.84 -5.22
N PHE A 376 -7.14 -5.83 -5.38
CA PHE A 376 -6.50 -6.01 -6.70
C PHE A 376 -6.88 -7.38 -7.28
N ASN A 377 -7.13 -7.46 -8.59
CA ASN A 377 -7.75 -8.60 -9.28
C ASN A 377 -9.15 -9.02 -8.77
N GLY A 378 -9.82 -8.18 -7.97
CA GLY A 378 -11.12 -8.51 -7.38
C GLY A 378 -11.05 -9.57 -6.28
N LEU A 379 -9.84 -9.85 -5.76
CA LEU A 379 -9.62 -10.86 -4.73
C LEU A 379 -9.94 -10.26 -3.35
N PRO A 380 -10.70 -10.98 -2.50
CA PRO A 380 -10.90 -10.57 -1.12
C PRO A 380 -9.61 -10.75 -0.32
N TYR A 381 -9.50 -10.00 0.77
CA TYR A 381 -8.46 -10.18 1.80
C TYR A 381 -9.12 -10.54 3.13
N GLY A 382 -8.29 -10.90 4.13
CA GLY A 382 -8.76 -11.35 5.43
C GLY A 382 -9.83 -10.46 6.07
N LYS A 383 -11.02 -11.04 6.37
CA LYS A 383 -12.07 -10.33 7.12
C LYS A 383 -11.83 -10.45 8.64
N PRO A 384 -12.00 -9.37 9.42
CA PRO A 384 -11.82 -9.42 10.87
C PRO A 384 -12.97 -10.11 11.60
N ILE A 385 -12.63 -11.09 12.43
CA ILE A 385 -13.51 -11.78 13.36
C ILE A 385 -13.04 -11.49 14.78
N TYR A 386 -13.81 -10.65 15.47
CA TYR A 386 -13.50 -10.22 16.83
C TYR A 386 -13.90 -11.26 17.85
N PHE A 387 -13.03 -11.51 18.82
CA PHE A 387 -13.34 -12.32 19.99
C PHE A 387 -12.88 -11.65 21.29
N MET A 388 -13.54 -12.04 22.38
CA MET A 388 -13.27 -11.59 23.75
C MET A 388 -13.84 -12.63 24.71
N SER A 389 -13.19 -12.88 25.83
CA SER A 389 -13.72 -13.74 26.90
C SER A 389 -14.91 -13.09 27.58
N LYS A 390 -15.84 -13.94 28.02
CA LYS A 390 -17.03 -13.52 28.76
C LYS A 390 -16.68 -12.75 30.03
N GLN A 391 -15.67 -13.22 30.76
CA GLN A 391 -15.21 -12.56 31.99
C GLN A 391 -14.79 -11.11 31.73
N PHE A 392 -14.01 -10.89 30.66
CA PHE A 392 -13.53 -9.57 30.33
C PHE A 392 -14.64 -8.67 29.79
N TRP A 393 -15.52 -9.23 28.95
CA TRP A 393 -16.70 -8.55 28.44
C TRP A 393 -17.64 -8.06 29.56
N ASP A 394 -17.90 -8.92 30.54
CA ASP A 394 -18.73 -8.57 31.70
C ASP A 394 -18.05 -7.47 32.55
N THR A 395 -16.72 -7.52 32.71
CA THR A 395 -15.94 -6.47 33.39
C THR A 395 -16.06 -5.12 32.68
N ILE A 396 -15.92 -5.10 31.35
CA ILE A 396 -16.09 -3.89 30.53
C ILE A 396 -17.50 -3.33 30.65
N LYS A 397 -18.52 -4.20 30.62
CA LYS A 397 -19.93 -3.82 30.77
C LYS A 397 -20.24 -3.25 32.14
N GLU A 398 -19.71 -3.82 33.21
CA GLU A 398 -19.91 -3.30 34.56
C GLU A 398 -19.23 -1.95 34.77
N ALA A 399 -18.06 -1.75 34.16
CA ALA A 399 -17.39 -0.45 34.14
C ALA A 399 -18.13 0.60 33.28
N TYR A 400 -19.04 0.17 32.40
CA TYR A 400 -19.71 1.04 31.43
C TYR A 400 -20.80 1.88 32.10
N GLN A 401 -20.50 3.17 32.27
CA GLN A 401 -21.52 4.19 32.56
C GLN A 401 -21.89 4.88 31.25
N PRO A 402 -23.11 4.66 30.69
CA PRO A 402 -23.50 5.36 29.48
C PRO A 402 -23.41 6.88 29.69
N PRO A 403 -22.86 7.63 28.73
CA PRO A 403 -22.87 9.08 28.83
C PRO A 403 -24.32 9.56 28.97
N ARG A 404 -24.61 10.32 30.03
CA ARG A 404 -25.92 10.98 30.21
C ARG A 404 -26.20 11.78 28.93
N ARG A 405 -27.23 11.41 28.18
CA ARG A 405 -27.68 12.15 27.00
C ARG A 405 -27.77 13.64 27.36
N LYS A 406 -26.94 14.47 26.71
CA LYS A 406 -27.10 15.93 26.75
C LYS A 406 -28.53 16.27 26.28
N SER A 407 -29.12 17.27 26.94
CA SER A 407 -30.56 17.52 26.93
C SER A 407 -31.18 17.63 25.53
N GLN A 408 -32.49 17.34 25.45
CA GLN A 408 -33.35 17.38 24.26
C GLN A 408 -33.27 18.67 23.41
N TYR A 409 -32.67 19.75 23.92
CA TYR A 409 -32.51 21.02 23.20
C TYR A 409 -31.48 20.96 22.05
N ASP A 410 -30.41 20.17 22.16
CA ASP A 410 -29.38 20.10 21.11
C ASP A 410 -29.83 19.24 19.91
N ALA A 411 -30.72 18.27 20.16
CA ALA A 411 -31.32 17.44 19.11
C ALA A 411 -32.23 18.23 18.16
N GLN A 412 -32.75 19.38 18.61
CA GLN A 412 -33.63 20.22 17.81
C GLN A 412 -32.83 21.11 16.84
N LEU A 413 -31.58 21.46 17.17
CA LEU A 413 -30.66 22.18 16.30
C LEU A 413 -30.08 21.29 15.19
N MET A 414 -29.83 20.00 15.46
CA MET A 414 -29.40 19.05 14.42
C MET A 414 -30.53 18.62 13.48
N ARG A 415 -31.80 18.65 13.92
CA ARG A 415 -32.96 18.28 13.08
C ARG A 415 -33.38 19.35 12.07
N LEU A 416 -32.88 20.58 12.19
CA LEU A 416 -33.22 21.66 11.26
C LEU A 416 -32.33 21.72 10.01
N ASN A 417 -31.25 20.91 9.93
CA ASN A 417 -30.29 20.93 8.82
C ASN A 417 -30.14 19.59 8.07
N SER A 418 -31.01 18.60 8.28
CA SER A 418 -31.00 17.36 7.49
C SER A 418 -32.36 17.10 6.86
N THR A 419 -32.52 17.43 5.57
CA THR A 419 -33.51 16.76 4.73
C THR A 419 -32.86 15.53 4.11
N ASP A 420 -33.53 14.39 4.33
CA ASP A 420 -33.38 13.08 3.70
C ASP A 420 -32.05 12.34 3.83
N CYS A 421 -32.05 11.37 4.76
CA CYS A 421 -31.67 9.98 4.48
C CYS A 421 -32.24 9.11 5.60
N SER A 422 -33.38 8.49 5.34
CA SER A 422 -33.91 7.38 6.14
C SER A 422 -33.06 6.14 5.89
N ASN A 423 -32.27 5.73 6.88
CA ASN A 423 -31.84 4.34 7.02
C ASN A 423 -32.18 3.90 8.44
N GLU A 424 -33.05 2.91 8.51
CA GLU A 424 -33.41 2.17 9.71
C GLU A 424 -32.13 1.50 10.25
N ILE A 425 -31.73 1.88 11.46
CA ILE A 425 -30.77 1.12 12.25
C ILE A 425 -31.61 0.07 12.96
N GLU A 426 -31.73 -1.11 12.35
CA GLU A 426 -32.21 -2.28 13.07
C GLU A 426 -31.17 -2.72 14.11
N ASP A 427 -31.71 -3.09 15.26
CA ASP A 427 -31.06 -3.35 16.53
C ASP A 427 -30.51 -4.79 16.55
N ASP A 428 -29.58 -5.11 15.66
CA ASP A 428 -28.98 -6.45 15.57
C ASP A 428 -27.69 -6.56 16.41
N MET A 429 -27.88 -6.64 17.73
CA MET A 429 -26.88 -7.13 18.68
C MET A 429 -27.40 -8.33 19.48
N LEU A 430 -27.87 -9.37 18.79
CA LEU A 430 -28.01 -10.69 19.40
C LEU A 430 -26.75 -11.53 19.16
N PRO A 431 -25.99 -11.89 20.22
CA PRO A 431 -24.77 -12.68 20.09
C PRO A 431 -25.07 -14.11 19.65
N TRP A 432 -24.27 -14.64 18.72
CA TRP A 432 -24.16 -16.08 18.48
C TRP A 432 -23.35 -16.69 19.62
N ILE A 433 -24.00 -17.53 20.43
CA ILE A 433 -23.35 -18.34 21.47
C ILE A 433 -22.91 -19.65 20.81
N LEU A 434 -21.62 -19.95 20.82
CA LEU A 434 -21.13 -21.30 20.57
C LEU A 434 -21.34 -22.10 21.85
N GLU A 435 -22.38 -22.93 21.88
CA GLU A 435 -22.59 -23.94 22.93
C GLU A 435 -21.83 -25.23 22.54
N ASP A 436 -21.12 -25.81 23.51
CA ASP A 436 -20.38 -27.07 23.33
C ASP A 436 -21.35 -28.23 22.98
N PRO A 437 -20.93 -29.26 22.21
CA PRO A 437 -21.76 -30.43 21.97
C PRO A 437 -22.03 -31.16 23.30
N ILE A 438 -23.30 -31.40 23.58
CA ILE A 438 -23.74 -32.23 24.69
C ILE A 438 -23.22 -33.66 24.46
N GLU A 439 -22.41 -34.16 25.38
CA GLU A 439 -22.10 -35.60 25.48
C GLU A 439 -23.40 -36.37 25.77
N GLU A 440 -23.96 -37.04 24.76
CA GLU A 440 -24.96 -38.08 24.99
C GLU A 440 -24.26 -39.43 25.21
N THR A 441 -24.44 -39.96 26.42
CA THR A 441 -24.07 -41.33 26.79
C THR A 441 -25.11 -42.32 26.25
N PRO A 442 -24.71 -43.55 25.89
CA PRO A 442 -25.56 -44.45 25.13
C PRO A 442 -26.54 -45.23 26.01
N VAL A 443 -27.79 -45.32 25.58
CA VAL A 443 -28.77 -46.30 26.08
C VAL A 443 -29.13 -47.22 24.92
N GLY A 444 -28.96 -48.52 25.14
CA GLY A 444 -29.03 -49.56 24.13
C GLY A 444 -30.43 -50.08 23.79
N ASP A 445 -30.40 -50.89 22.74
CA ASP A 445 -31.29 -51.97 22.29
C ASP A 445 -32.81 -51.73 22.21
N HIS A 446 -33.34 -51.85 20.98
CA HIS A 446 -34.16 -53.01 20.62
C HIS A 446 -34.28 -53.20 19.10
N HIS A 447 -34.12 -54.47 18.69
CA HIS A 447 -34.39 -55.07 17.39
C HIS A 447 -35.84 -54.90 16.91
N ASP A 448 -36.04 -54.88 15.57
CA ASP A 448 -36.82 -55.87 14.82
C ASP A 448 -36.82 -55.54 13.30
N ASP A 449 -36.02 -56.33 12.57
CA ASP A 449 -36.28 -57.15 11.35
C ASP A 449 -37.25 -56.75 10.19
N ASP A 450 -36.84 -57.27 9.01
CA ASP A 450 -37.57 -57.63 7.77
C ASP A 450 -37.94 -56.50 6.77
N ASP A 451 -37.82 -56.62 5.44
CA ASP A 451 -37.42 -57.67 4.49
C ASP A 451 -37.37 -56.99 3.09
N ASN A 452 -36.30 -57.14 2.29
CA ASN A 452 -36.16 -58.03 1.11
C ASN A 452 -36.42 -57.41 -0.30
N ASP A 453 -35.60 -57.96 -1.22
CA ASP A 453 -35.73 -58.12 -2.68
C ASP A 453 -35.04 -57.13 -3.66
N ASN A 454 -33.80 -57.50 -4.02
CA ASN A 454 -33.35 -57.97 -5.36
C ASN A 454 -34.00 -57.40 -6.62
N ASP A 455 -33.20 -56.92 -7.59
CA ASP A 455 -32.72 -57.81 -8.68
C ASP A 455 -31.64 -57.15 -9.56
N GLU A 456 -30.79 -58.02 -10.12
CA GLU A 456 -29.57 -57.76 -10.90
C GLU A 456 -29.81 -57.53 -12.42
N THR A 457 -28.69 -57.29 -13.12
CA THR A 457 -28.35 -57.49 -14.56
C THR A 457 -28.12 -56.20 -15.36
N GLN A 458 -26.86 -55.82 -15.62
CA GLN A 458 -25.92 -56.26 -16.68
C GLN A 458 -26.42 -56.01 -18.11
N GLU A 459 -25.72 -55.15 -18.88
CA GLU A 459 -24.97 -55.56 -20.08
C GLU A 459 -24.22 -54.37 -20.70
N GLU A 460 -23.01 -54.68 -21.17
CA GLU A 460 -22.00 -53.84 -21.81
C GLU A 460 -22.23 -53.73 -23.33
N SER A 461 -21.69 -52.69 -23.97
CA SER A 461 -21.08 -52.82 -25.31
C SER A 461 -20.12 -51.66 -25.65
N GLU A 462 -18.83 -51.98 -25.63
CA GLU A 462 -17.73 -51.68 -26.60
C GLU A 462 -18.13 -51.05 -27.96
N SER A 463 -17.30 -50.36 -28.76
CA SER A 463 -15.90 -49.89 -28.74
C SER A 463 -15.64 -49.06 -30.04
N ASP A 464 -14.39 -48.62 -30.21
CA ASP A 464 -13.66 -48.34 -31.49
C ASP A 464 -13.56 -46.89 -32.02
N GLY A 465 -12.43 -46.23 -31.71
CA GLY A 465 -11.20 -46.37 -32.50
C GLY A 465 -11.09 -45.74 -33.91
N ALA A 466 -10.13 -44.82 -34.04
CA ALA A 466 -9.17 -44.63 -35.17
C ALA A 466 -9.18 -43.33 -36.02
N SER A 467 -8.11 -42.57 -35.77
CA SER A 467 -7.26 -41.65 -36.54
C SER A 467 -7.43 -41.28 -38.04
N SER A 468 -7.05 -40.00 -38.27
CA SER A 468 -6.22 -39.43 -39.37
C SER A 468 -6.87 -38.94 -40.67
N GLN A 469 -6.76 -37.63 -40.94
CA GLN A 469 -5.82 -37.02 -41.93
C GLN A 469 -6.14 -35.55 -42.21
N MET A 470 -5.09 -34.75 -42.42
CA MET A 470 -5.11 -33.32 -42.75
C MET A 470 -5.49 -33.06 -44.21
N SER A 471 -6.20 -31.95 -44.47
CA SER A 471 -6.09 -31.21 -45.74
C SER A 471 -6.43 -29.72 -45.57
N ASN A 472 -5.68 -28.88 -46.30
CA ASN A 472 -5.62 -27.42 -46.21
C ASN A 472 -6.73 -26.69 -47.01
N GLY A 473 -7.44 -25.77 -46.33
CA GLY A 473 -8.01 -24.49 -46.83
C GLY A 473 -9.19 -24.52 -47.83
N PRO A 474 -9.90 -23.39 -48.08
CA PRO A 474 -9.76 -22.05 -47.50
C PRO A 474 -11.06 -21.44 -46.92
N THR A 475 -10.89 -20.43 -46.06
CA THR A 475 -11.79 -19.29 -45.76
C THR A 475 -13.28 -19.39 -46.09
N GLY A 476 -14.10 -19.50 -45.04
CA GLY A 476 -15.53 -19.22 -45.09
C GLY A 476 -16.06 -18.98 -43.67
N GLN A 477 -16.59 -17.78 -43.44
CA GLN A 477 -17.23 -17.36 -42.20
C GLN A 477 -18.22 -18.43 -41.71
N ARG A 478 -18.02 -18.95 -40.50
CA ARG A 478 -19.03 -19.71 -39.76
C ARG A 478 -19.29 -18.98 -38.46
N GLU A 479 -20.46 -18.34 -38.40
CA GLU A 479 -21.10 -17.94 -37.16
C GLU A 479 -21.22 -19.17 -36.25
N TYR A 480 -20.59 -19.12 -35.08
CA TYR A 480 -20.89 -20.04 -34.00
C TYR A 480 -22.25 -19.64 -33.42
N LYS A 481 -23.31 -20.33 -33.81
CA LYS A 481 -24.54 -20.38 -33.02
C LYS A 481 -24.36 -21.46 -31.94
N GLN A 482 -24.06 -21.04 -30.72
CA GLN A 482 -24.38 -21.87 -29.56
C GLN A 482 -25.92 -22.03 -29.50
N PRO A 483 -26.45 -23.22 -29.22
CA PRO A 483 -27.85 -23.36 -28.86
C PRO A 483 -28.02 -22.79 -27.45
N ASP A 484 -28.82 -21.73 -27.35
CA ASP A 484 -29.20 -21.07 -26.10
C ASP A 484 -30.05 -22.05 -25.28
N THR A 485 -29.42 -22.75 -24.33
CA THR A 485 -30.10 -23.75 -23.48
C THR A 485 -30.97 -23.12 -22.38
N ASP A 486 -30.99 -21.79 -22.27
CA ASP A 486 -31.75 -21.05 -21.25
C ASP A 486 -32.79 -20.07 -21.85
N ALA A 487 -33.28 -20.33 -23.07
CA ALA A 487 -34.36 -19.54 -23.66
C ALA A 487 -35.71 -19.83 -22.97
N TYR A 488 -36.40 -18.77 -22.52
CA TYR A 488 -37.74 -18.83 -21.92
C TYR A 488 -38.73 -19.60 -22.83
N ASP A 489 -39.30 -20.72 -22.34
CA ASP A 489 -40.38 -21.45 -23.01
C ASP A 489 -41.73 -21.11 -22.35
N PRO A 490 -42.62 -20.34 -23.02
CA PRO A 490 -43.92 -19.95 -22.49
C PRO A 490 -44.81 -21.14 -22.08
N LYS A 491 -44.57 -22.35 -22.59
CA LYS A 491 -45.34 -23.54 -22.25
C LYS A 491 -45.06 -24.05 -20.84
N MET A 492 -43.86 -23.84 -20.31
CA MET A 492 -43.49 -24.29 -18.95
C MET A 492 -44.18 -23.47 -17.84
N TYR A 493 -44.75 -22.31 -18.17
CA TYR A 493 -45.27 -21.35 -17.18
C TYR A 493 -46.80 -21.16 -17.26
N GLN A 494 -47.51 -21.87 -18.14
CA GLN A 494 -48.98 -21.74 -18.30
C GLN A 494 -49.78 -22.23 -17.08
N ASP A 495 -49.31 -23.32 -16.45
CA ASP A 495 -50.02 -24.03 -15.39
C ASP A 495 -49.60 -23.62 -13.96
N LEU A 496 -48.80 -22.57 -13.82
CA LEU A 496 -48.37 -22.10 -12.50
C LEU A 496 -49.56 -21.55 -11.67
N PRO A 497 -49.67 -21.93 -10.38
CA PRO A 497 -50.74 -21.49 -9.49
C PRO A 497 -50.41 -20.10 -8.91
N VAL A 498 -50.39 -19.08 -9.77
CA VAL A 498 -50.11 -17.69 -9.38
C VAL A 498 -51.33 -16.78 -9.62
N PRO A 499 -51.47 -15.68 -8.85
CA PRO A 499 -52.54 -14.70 -9.02
C PRO A 499 -52.59 -14.13 -10.45
N LEU A 500 -53.79 -13.70 -10.88
CA LEU A 500 -54.03 -13.23 -12.25
C LEU A 500 -53.10 -12.09 -12.69
N GLU A 501 -52.76 -11.19 -11.75
CA GLU A 501 -51.87 -10.05 -11.97
C GLU A 501 -50.45 -10.49 -12.33
N VAL A 502 -49.97 -11.60 -11.76
CA VAL A 502 -48.65 -12.17 -12.05
C VAL A 502 -48.65 -12.88 -13.40
N LYS A 503 -49.76 -13.55 -13.77
CA LYS A 503 -49.91 -14.14 -15.11
C LYS A 503 -49.87 -13.09 -16.22
N ASP A 504 -50.37 -11.87 -15.96
CA ASP A 504 -50.33 -10.78 -16.94
C ASP A 504 -48.92 -10.19 -17.12
N LEU A 505 -48.04 -10.29 -16.12
CA LEU A 505 -46.64 -9.87 -16.25
C LEU A 505 -45.84 -10.74 -17.24
N PHE A 506 -46.10 -12.05 -17.29
CA PHE A 506 -45.42 -12.95 -18.21
C PHE A 506 -45.66 -12.60 -19.69
N LYS A 507 -46.81 -11.99 -20.02
CA LYS A 507 -47.11 -11.51 -21.38
C LYS A 507 -46.19 -10.38 -21.86
N TYR A 508 -45.46 -9.70 -20.96
CA TYR A 508 -44.50 -8.66 -21.34
C TYR A 508 -43.13 -9.21 -21.70
N ILE A 509 -42.78 -10.42 -21.24
CA ILE A 509 -41.53 -11.11 -21.60
C ILE A 509 -41.55 -11.46 -23.08
N ASP A 510 -42.65 -12.03 -23.59
CA ASP A 510 -42.85 -12.34 -25.01
C ASP A 510 -42.83 -11.09 -25.92
N LYS A 511 -43.07 -9.90 -25.35
CA LYS A 511 -43.08 -8.64 -26.09
C LYS A 511 -41.72 -7.94 -26.10
N TYR A 512 -40.74 -8.43 -25.34
CA TYR A 512 -39.41 -7.84 -25.30
C TYR A 512 -38.60 -8.29 -26.52
N GLN A 513 -38.24 -7.35 -27.39
CA GLN A 513 -37.24 -7.56 -28.43
C GLN A 513 -35.92 -6.90 -28.01
N PRO A 514 -34.85 -7.69 -27.75
CA PRO A 514 -33.54 -7.11 -27.52
C PRO A 514 -33.08 -6.34 -28.76
N ARG A 515 -32.47 -5.17 -28.53
CA ARG A 515 -31.84 -4.38 -29.60
C ARG A 515 -30.35 -4.71 -29.63
N ASP A 516 -29.91 -5.37 -30.70
CA ASP A 516 -28.49 -5.52 -30.97
C ASP A 516 -27.91 -4.17 -31.41
N ILE A 517 -27.12 -3.56 -30.53
CA ILE A 517 -26.36 -2.35 -30.83
C ILE A 517 -24.94 -2.77 -31.16
N VAL A 518 -24.60 -2.75 -32.46
CA VAL A 518 -23.22 -2.93 -32.90
C VAL A 518 -22.45 -1.64 -32.63
N LEU A 519 -21.50 -1.70 -31.69
CA LEU A 519 -20.61 -0.59 -31.38
C LEU A 519 -19.50 -0.48 -32.43
N GLU A 520 -19.48 0.57 -33.25
CA GLU A 520 -18.39 0.84 -34.20
C GLU A 520 -17.11 1.25 -33.46
N THR A 521 -16.05 0.43 -33.55
CA THR A 521 -14.72 0.78 -33.04
C THR A 521 -13.87 1.46 -34.11
N LYS A 522 -13.35 2.66 -33.81
CA LYS A 522 -12.48 3.44 -34.73
C LYS A 522 -11.03 3.39 -34.28
N LEU A 523 -10.17 2.70 -35.04
CA LEU A 523 -8.73 2.65 -34.81
C LEU A 523 -8.07 3.96 -35.31
N LYS A 524 -7.34 4.67 -34.44
CA LYS A 524 -6.56 5.87 -34.79
C LYS A 524 -5.11 5.73 -34.31
N PRO A 525 -4.14 5.57 -35.22
CA PRO A 525 -2.72 5.60 -34.85
C PRO A 525 -2.26 7.04 -34.57
N PHE A 526 -1.51 7.25 -33.50
CA PHE A 526 -0.90 8.54 -33.13
C PHE A 526 0.58 8.34 -32.77
N ILE A 527 1.36 9.43 -32.83
CA ILE A 527 2.78 9.44 -32.49
C ILE A 527 2.91 9.89 -31.03
N PRO A 528 3.42 9.08 -30.10
CA PRO A 528 3.77 9.56 -28.77
C PRO A 528 5.13 10.26 -28.88
N GLU A 529 5.15 11.59 -28.88
CA GLU A 529 6.40 12.34 -28.71
C GLU A 529 6.85 12.39 -27.24
N TYR A 530 6.08 11.80 -26.32
CA TYR A 530 6.41 11.71 -24.90
C TYR A 530 5.98 10.34 -24.35
N VAL A 531 6.86 9.73 -23.55
CA VAL A 531 6.55 8.51 -22.76
C VAL A 531 5.44 8.88 -21.77
N PRO A 532 4.33 8.14 -21.70
CA PRO A 532 3.24 8.48 -20.79
C PRO A 532 3.70 8.35 -19.33
N ALA A 533 3.67 9.46 -18.60
CA ALA A 533 3.50 9.41 -17.16
C ALA A 533 2.03 9.02 -16.91
N ILE A 534 1.79 7.91 -16.21
CA ILE A 534 0.44 7.57 -15.76
C ILE A 534 0.11 8.55 -14.63
N GLY A 535 -0.69 9.56 -14.96
CA GLY A 535 -1.40 10.44 -14.04
C GLY A 535 -2.91 10.39 -14.38
N ASP A 536 -3.73 10.52 -13.35
CA ASP A 536 -5.17 10.26 -13.34
C ASP A 536 -6.04 11.05 -14.35
N ILE A 537 -7.26 10.53 -14.52
CA ILE A 537 -8.35 11.01 -15.37
C ILE A 537 -8.74 12.45 -14.97
N ASP A 538 -8.67 13.37 -15.94
CA ASP A 538 -9.14 14.75 -15.78
C ASP A 538 -10.68 14.78 -15.64
N ALA A 539 -11.15 15.25 -14.48
CA ALA A 539 -12.56 15.36 -14.13
C ALA A 539 -13.32 16.50 -14.85
N PHE A 540 -12.69 17.21 -15.81
CA PHE A 540 -13.31 18.34 -16.52
C PHE A 540 -13.73 18.09 -17.98
N LEU A 541 -13.74 16.84 -18.43
CA LEU A 541 -14.39 16.47 -19.70
C LEU A 541 -15.92 16.46 -19.54
N LYS A 542 -16.55 17.63 -19.72
CA LYS A 542 -18.02 17.72 -19.81
C LYS A 542 -18.48 17.25 -21.19
N VAL A 543 -19.10 16.08 -21.25
CA VAL A 543 -19.78 15.57 -22.45
C VAL A 543 -21.08 16.36 -22.62
N PRO A 544 -21.25 17.17 -23.69
CA PRO A 544 -22.52 17.84 -23.94
C PRO A 544 -23.59 16.80 -24.25
N ARG A 545 -24.84 17.10 -23.89
CA ARG A 545 -25.95 16.20 -24.21
C ARG A 545 -26.01 15.96 -25.73
N PRO A 546 -26.20 14.71 -26.18
CA PRO A 546 -26.28 14.39 -27.60
C PRO A 546 -27.46 15.04 -28.32
N ASP A 547 -28.46 15.54 -27.59
CA ASP A 547 -29.65 16.21 -28.11
C ASP A 547 -29.48 17.73 -28.30
N GLY A 548 -28.31 18.29 -27.95
CA GLY A 548 -28.01 19.71 -28.12
C GLY A 548 -28.76 20.66 -27.17
N LYS A 549 -29.45 20.15 -26.14
CA LYS A 549 -30.06 21.00 -25.10
C LYS A 549 -29.04 21.39 -24.03
N VAL A 550 -29.08 22.66 -23.61
CA VAL A 550 -28.19 23.19 -22.57
C VAL A 550 -28.59 22.63 -21.21
N ASP A 551 -27.62 22.06 -20.49
CA ASP A 551 -27.78 21.58 -19.12
C ASP A 551 -27.24 22.64 -18.14
N ASN A 552 -28.08 23.06 -17.19
CA ASN A 552 -27.74 24.08 -16.20
C ASN A 552 -27.48 23.50 -14.81
N LEU A 553 -27.32 22.18 -14.67
CA LEU A 553 -26.88 21.58 -13.42
C LEU A 553 -25.39 21.87 -13.19
N GLY A 554 -25.11 22.75 -12.22
CA GLY A 554 -23.77 23.12 -11.78
C GLY A 554 -23.34 24.57 -12.09
N LEU A 555 -24.24 25.45 -12.51
CA LEU A 555 -23.92 26.85 -12.83
C LEU A 555 -24.51 27.84 -11.84
N ILE A 556 -23.95 27.92 -10.62
CA ILE A 556 -23.87 29.20 -9.91
C ILE A 556 -22.43 29.38 -9.34
N VAL A 557 -21.60 30.04 -10.17
CA VAL A 557 -20.65 31.13 -9.82
C VAL A 557 -19.27 30.68 -9.28
N LEU A 558 -18.08 31.13 -9.72
CA LEU A 558 -17.56 32.31 -10.46
C LEU A 558 -16.25 31.89 -11.16
N ASP A 559 -16.06 32.15 -12.46
CA ASP A 559 -14.77 31.96 -13.14
C ASP A 559 -13.84 33.16 -12.82
N GLU A 560 -12.66 32.90 -12.26
CA GLU A 560 -11.59 33.89 -12.19
C GLU A 560 -11.08 34.23 -13.61
N PRO A 561 -10.66 35.49 -13.89
CA PRO A 561 -10.32 35.90 -15.24
C PRO A 561 -9.01 35.23 -15.71
N SER A 562 -9.06 34.61 -16.90
CA SER A 562 -7.89 34.02 -17.56
C SER A 562 -6.74 35.03 -17.69
N SER A 563 -5.52 34.63 -17.32
CA SER A 563 -4.32 35.35 -17.73
C SER A 563 -4.17 35.28 -19.26
N LYS A 564 -4.02 36.44 -19.91
CA LYS A 564 -3.91 36.57 -21.37
C LYS A 564 -2.84 35.61 -21.92
N GLN A 565 -3.26 34.60 -22.69
CA GLN A 565 -2.34 33.74 -23.42
C GLN A 565 -1.50 34.56 -24.40
N SER A 566 -0.21 34.21 -24.51
CA SER A 566 0.72 34.85 -25.43
C SER A 566 0.33 34.56 -26.88
N ASP A 567 0.47 35.56 -27.76
CA ASP A 567 0.18 35.45 -29.20
C ASP A 567 0.93 34.24 -29.81
N PRO A 568 0.20 33.23 -30.34
CA PRO A 568 0.77 32.04 -30.94
C PRO A 568 1.79 32.35 -32.04
N HIS A 569 1.63 33.49 -32.71
CA HIS A 569 2.52 33.89 -33.78
C HIS A 569 3.88 34.34 -33.23
N VAL A 570 3.90 35.07 -32.11
CA VAL A 570 5.12 35.52 -31.40
C VAL A 570 5.90 34.33 -30.83
N LEU A 571 5.20 33.35 -30.25
CA LEU A 571 5.82 32.12 -29.74
C LEU A 571 6.43 31.30 -30.88
N SER A 572 5.73 31.19 -32.02
CA SER A 572 6.25 30.53 -33.23
C SER A 572 7.48 31.23 -33.80
N LEU A 573 7.52 32.57 -33.73
CA LEU A 573 8.67 33.34 -34.21
C LEU A 573 9.89 33.14 -33.30
N LYS A 574 9.67 33.09 -31.97
CA LYS A 574 10.71 32.87 -30.97
C LYS A 574 11.29 31.46 -31.08
N MET A 575 10.44 30.45 -31.25
CA MET A 575 10.84 29.05 -31.50
C MET A 575 11.62 28.91 -32.82
N ARG A 576 11.18 29.58 -33.90
CA ARG A 576 11.93 29.59 -35.18
C ARG A 576 13.24 30.36 -35.11
N TYR A 577 13.32 31.41 -34.28
CA TYR A 577 14.56 32.15 -34.05
C TYR A 577 15.57 31.28 -33.29
N THR A 578 15.13 30.56 -32.26
CA THR A 578 15.96 29.61 -31.50
C THR A 578 16.37 28.40 -32.34
N SER A 579 15.49 27.90 -33.20
CA SER A 579 15.76 26.73 -34.06
C SER A 579 16.63 27.06 -35.29
N LYS A 580 16.79 28.32 -35.68
CA LYS A 580 17.59 28.71 -36.87
C LYS A 580 19.11 28.65 -36.68
N GLN A 581 19.63 28.39 -35.49
CA GLN A 581 21.09 28.30 -35.26
C GLN A 581 21.71 26.90 -35.48
N SER A 582 20.95 25.86 -35.80
CA SER A 582 21.48 24.54 -36.15
C SER A 582 20.93 24.03 -37.49
N ILE A 583 21.29 24.77 -38.53
CA ILE A 583 21.77 24.30 -39.84
C ILE A 583 21.35 22.89 -40.33
N SER A 584 20.48 22.93 -41.35
CA SER A 584 20.59 22.29 -42.67
C SER A 584 20.44 20.77 -42.87
N SER A 585 19.51 20.51 -43.80
CA SER A 585 19.44 19.41 -44.79
C SER A 585 19.09 18.01 -44.30
N THR A 586 17.81 17.85 -43.93
CA THR A 586 17.00 16.73 -44.45
C THR A 586 15.52 17.14 -44.35
N LEU A 587 14.77 16.99 -45.46
CA LEU A 587 13.36 17.39 -45.52
C LEU A 587 12.55 16.65 -44.42
N PRO A 588 11.70 17.35 -43.65
CA PRO A 588 10.86 16.69 -42.66
C PRO A 588 9.81 15.86 -43.40
N THR A 589 9.89 14.54 -43.29
CA THR A 589 8.78 13.66 -43.65
C THR A 589 7.60 13.98 -42.74
N ASN A 590 6.65 14.77 -43.23
CA ASN A 590 5.39 15.04 -42.56
C ASN A 590 4.57 13.74 -42.47
N ILE A 591 4.65 13.06 -41.33
CA ILE A 591 3.82 11.90 -41.05
C ILE A 591 2.43 12.41 -40.63
N ARG A 592 1.45 12.32 -41.54
CA ARG A 592 0.06 12.71 -41.30
C ARG A 592 -0.73 11.55 -40.68
N THR A 593 -1.84 11.87 -40.01
CA THR A 593 -2.82 10.90 -39.52
C THR A 593 -3.45 10.11 -40.68
N VAL A 594 -3.53 8.79 -40.53
CA VAL A 594 -4.17 7.90 -41.52
C VAL A 594 -5.68 7.86 -41.24
N ALA A 595 -6.49 8.40 -42.16
CA ALA A 595 -7.95 8.36 -42.06
C ALA A 595 -8.48 6.99 -42.52
N ASN A 596 -9.50 6.45 -41.82
CA ASN A 596 -10.13 5.15 -42.08
C ASN A 596 -9.12 3.98 -42.09
N ALA A 597 -8.29 3.92 -41.04
CA ALA A 597 -7.23 2.92 -40.89
C ALA A 597 -7.76 1.48 -40.92
N ASP A 598 -8.98 1.26 -40.42
CA ASP A 598 -9.72 0.00 -40.44
C ASP A 598 -9.94 -0.58 -41.85
N LYS A 599 -9.98 0.27 -42.88
CA LYS A 599 -10.20 -0.15 -44.28
C LYS A 599 -8.95 -0.13 -45.14
N ASN A 600 -7.81 0.31 -44.61
CA ASN A 600 -6.59 0.51 -45.40
C ASN A 600 -5.32 0.04 -44.66
N PRO A 601 -5.15 -1.28 -44.46
CA PRO A 601 -4.06 -1.85 -43.67
C PRO A 601 -2.67 -1.53 -44.25
N LYS A 602 -2.55 -1.43 -45.58
CA LYS A 602 -1.28 -1.05 -46.23
C LYS A 602 -0.79 0.34 -45.85
N ALA A 603 -1.70 1.29 -45.62
CA ALA A 603 -1.34 2.64 -45.19
C ALA A 603 -0.86 2.65 -43.72
N ILE A 604 -1.26 1.67 -42.90
CA ILE A 604 -0.75 1.50 -41.53
C ILE A 604 0.69 0.97 -41.60
N ASP A 605 0.97 -0.04 -42.42
CA ASP A 605 2.31 -0.60 -42.56
C ASP A 605 3.33 0.43 -43.09
N GLU A 606 2.93 1.25 -44.06
CA GLU A 606 3.74 2.37 -44.55
C GLU A 606 3.96 3.43 -43.47
N TRP A 607 2.93 3.74 -42.67
CA TRP A 607 3.04 4.68 -41.55
C TRP A 607 4.01 4.19 -40.47
N ILE A 608 3.92 2.91 -40.07
CA ILE A 608 4.85 2.27 -39.12
C ILE A 608 6.28 2.34 -39.65
N THR A 609 6.48 1.98 -40.93
CA THR A 609 7.81 2.01 -41.56
C THR A 609 8.41 3.42 -41.58
N ASN A 610 7.59 4.46 -41.83
CA ASN A 610 8.03 5.84 -41.84
C ASN A 610 8.37 6.37 -40.44
N ILE A 611 7.62 5.97 -39.40
CA ILE A 611 7.93 6.27 -37.99
C ILE A 611 9.25 5.63 -37.57
N SER A 612 9.47 4.35 -37.89
CA SER A 612 10.70 3.65 -37.55
C SER A 612 11.92 4.29 -38.22
N LYS A 613 11.78 4.80 -39.45
CA LYS A 613 12.86 5.57 -40.12
C LYS A 613 13.12 6.92 -39.44
N LEU A 614 12.08 7.61 -38.96
CA LEU A 614 12.19 8.89 -38.28
C LEU A 614 12.85 8.76 -36.89
N GLN A 615 12.51 7.69 -36.14
CA GLN A 615 13.17 7.38 -34.88
C GLN A 615 14.65 6.99 -35.08
N LYS A 616 14.98 6.24 -36.13
CA LYS A 616 16.38 5.93 -36.49
C LYS A 616 17.17 7.17 -36.94
N ALA A 617 16.50 8.24 -37.38
CA ALA A 617 17.12 9.50 -37.79
C ALA A 617 17.24 10.53 -36.65
N LYS A 618 16.62 10.31 -35.47
CA LYS A 618 16.90 11.10 -34.26
C LYS A 618 18.26 10.67 -33.72
N THR A 619 19.26 11.53 -33.84
CA THR A 619 20.56 11.32 -33.19
C THR A 619 20.40 11.42 -31.67
N THR A 620 21.07 10.53 -30.94
CA THR A 620 21.13 10.52 -29.47
C THR A 620 21.59 11.88 -28.93
N ASP A 621 21.03 12.30 -27.79
CA ASP A 621 21.40 13.55 -27.11
C ASP A 621 22.92 13.62 -26.90
N THR A 622 23.57 14.56 -27.58
CA THR A 622 25.02 14.72 -27.51
C THR A 622 25.36 15.55 -26.28
N VAL A 623 25.96 14.92 -25.27
CA VAL A 623 26.45 15.63 -24.07
C VAL A 623 27.69 16.43 -24.42
N GLN A 624 27.62 17.76 -24.25
CA GLN A 624 28.78 18.64 -24.41
C GLN A 624 29.62 18.66 -23.12
N TYR A 625 30.80 18.03 -23.17
CA TYR A 625 31.75 18.09 -22.07
C TYR A 625 32.37 19.49 -21.95
N ARG A 626 32.50 20.00 -20.71
CA ARG A 626 33.09 21.32 -20.45
C ARG A 626 34.61 21.29 -20.46
N LYS A 627 35.20 20.11 -20.25
CA LYS A 627 36.65 19.85 -20.28
C LYS A 627 36.95 18.80 -21.36
N PRO A 628 38.18 18.75 -21.90
CA PRO A 628 38.55 17.77 -22.92
C PRO A 628 38.31 16.35 -22.39
N MET A 629 37.50 15.58 -23.09
CA MET A 629 37.22 14.17 -22.77
C MET A 629 37.58 13.34 -24.00
N PRO A 630 38.22 12.17 -23.85
CA PRO A 630 38.49 11.27 -24.97
C PRO A 630 37.18 10.85 -25.67
N ASN A 631 37.25 10.62 -26.98
CA ASN A 631 36.13 10.09 -27.72
C ASN A 631 35.92 8.60 -27.35
N ILE A 632 34.66 8.16 -27.32
CA ILE A 632 34.31 6.77 -27.01
C ILE A 632 34.99 5.82 -28.02
N ASP A 633 35.03 6.19 -29.29
CA ASP A 633 35.70 5.39 -30.33
C ASP A 633 37.20 5.21 -30.07
N ASP A 634 37.86 6.19 -29.45
CA ASP A 634 39.28 6.11 -29.09
C ASP A 634 39.49 5.19 -27.87
N LEU A 635 38.58 5.24 -26.89
CA LEU A 635 38.59 4.37 -25.71
C LEU A 635 38.21 2.92 -26.01
N MET A 636 37.54 2.67 -27.14
CA MET A 636 37.19 1.34 -27.62
C MET A 636 38.30 0.67 -28.43
N GLN A 637 39.44 1.35 -28.65
CA GLN A 637 40.58 0.76 -29.34
C GLN A 637 41.26 -0.33 -28.51
N GLU A 638 41.92 -1.26 -29.20
CA GLU A 638 42.70 -2.32 -28.56
C GLU A 638 43.79 -1.72 -27.67
N TRP A 639 43.98 -2.33 -26.50
CA TRP A 639 45.03 -1.91 -25.59
C TRP A 639 46.41 -2.23 -26.15
N PRO A 640 47.44 -1.39 -25.89
CA PRO A 640 48.80 -1.73 -26.28
C PRO A 640 49.21 -3.09 -25.71
N THR A 641 49.89 -3.91 -26.51
CA THR A 641 50.29 -5.28 -26.12
C THR A 641 51.07 -5.35 -24.81
N GLN A 642 51.87 -4.32 -24.50
CA GLN A 642 52.58 -4.20 -23.22
C GLN A 642 51.65 -4.06 -22.00
N PHE A 643 50.50 -3.40 -22.19
CA PHE A 643 49.48 -3.22 -21.15
C PHE A 643 48.62 -4.48 -20.99
N GLU A 644 48.25 -5.12 -22.10
CA GLU A 644 47.55 -6.42 -22.06
C GLU A 644 48.36 -7.50 -21.35
N ASP A 645 49.68 -7.54 -21.57
CA ASP A 645 50.55 -8.50 -20.88
C ASP A 645 50.67 -8.19 -19.38
N LEU A 646 50.66 -6.92 -18.98
CA LEU A 646 50.66 -6.51 -17.57
C LEU A 646 49.37 -6.90 -16.83
N LEU A 647 48.22 -6.84 -17.52
CA LEU A 647 46.92 -7.25 -17.00
C LEU A 647 46.75 -8.77 -16.89
N LYS A 648 47.51 -9.56 -17.64
CA LYS A 648 47.58 -11.01 -17.44
C LYS A 648 48.31 -11.37 -16.15
N GLU A 649 49.24 -10.52 -15.70
CA GLU A 649 49.99 -10.71 -14.44
C GLU A 649 49.35 -10.02 -13.24
N THR A 650 48.53 -8.98 -13.45
CA THR A 650 47.93 -8.15 -12.39
C THR A 650 46.41 -8.19 -12.44
N SER A 651 45.75 -8.59 -11.34
CA SER A 651 44.29 -8.56 -11.24
C SER A 651 43.75 -7.13 -11.22
N VAL A 652 42.74 -6.85 -12.05
CA VAL A 652 41.98 -5.59 -12.01
C VAL A 652 41.36 -5.41 -10.61
N PRO A 653 41.33 -4.20 -10.03
CA PRO A 653 40.74 -3.96 -8.71
C PRO A 653 39.28 -4.44 -8.66
N SER A 654 38.96 -5.36 -7.74
CA SER A 654 37.56 -5.79 -7.52
C SER A 654 36.80 -4.73 -6.73
N ALA A 655 35.48 -4.90 -6.64
CA ALA A 655 34.61 -4.06 -5.81
C ALA A 655 34.92 -4.18 -4.30
N ASP A 656 35.75 -5.15 -3.88
CA ASP A 656 36.09 -5.43 -2.48
C ASP A 656 37.32 -4.64 -1.98
N ILE A 657 37.85 -3.72 -2.79
CA ILE A 657 38.99 -2.91 -2.38
C ILE A 657 38.59 -1.92 -1.27
N ASP A 658 39.33 -1.93 -0.16
CA ASP A 658 39.07 -1.12 1.04
C ASP A 658 39.39 0.37 0.81
N THR A 659 38.56 1.04 0.01
CA THR A 659 38.66 2.46 -0.33
C THR A 659 37.28 3.10 -0.41
N ASP A 660 37.20 4.41 -0.25
CA ASP A 660 35.93 5.12 -0.41
C ASP A 660 35.45 5.14 -1.87
N LEU A 661 34.14 5.30 -2.06
CA LEU A 661 33.50 5.26 -3.39
C LEU A 661 34.09 6.30 -4.37
N THR A 662 34.50 7.45 -3.85
CA THR A 662 35.12 8.51 -4.64
C THR A 662 36.48 8.10 -5.19
N THR A 663 37.30 7.46 -4.36
CA THR A 663 38.62 6.96 -4.72
C THR A 663 38.49 5.75 -5.65
N TYR A 664 37.51 4.87 -5.40
CA TYR A 664 37.20 3.76 -6.29
C TYR A 664 36.80 4.26 -7.70
N THR A 665 35.95 5.28 -7.77
CA THR A 665 35.54 5.92 -9.03
C THR A 665 36.74 6.49 -9.78
N ASP A 666 37.67 7.11 -9.05
CA ASP A 666 38.88 7.70 -9.63
C ASP A 666 39.80 6.62 -10.21
N ILE A 667 39.98 5.50 -9.48
CA ILE A 667 40.75 4.35 -9.92
C ILE A 667 40.11 3.72 -11.17
N ALA A 668 38.79 3.53 -11.19
CA ALA A 668 38.07 2.93 -12.32
C ALA A 668 38.13 3.80 -13.58
N CYS A 669 37.97 5.12 -13.43
CA CYS A 669 38.11 6.06 -14.55
C CYS A 669 39.56 6.11 -15.05
N ALA A 670 40.55 6.14 -14.15
CA ALA A 670 41.96 6.19 -14.51
C ALA A 670 42.44 4.91 -15.22
N LEU A 671 41.92 3.74 -14.86
CA LEU A 671 42.23 2.48 -15.53
C LEU A 671 41.81 2.49 -17.02
N LEU A 672 40.77 3.24 -17.35
CA LEU A 672 40.21 3.35 -18.70
C LEU A 672 40.64 4.64 -19.41
N ASP A 673 41.70 5.31 -18.93
CA ASP A 673 42.21 6.58 -19.46
C ASP A 673 41.16 7.71 -19.50
N ILE A 674 40.14 7.64 -18.63
CA ILE A 674 39.11 8.68 -18.50
C ILE A 674 39.61 9.71 -17.47
N PRO A 675 39.85 10.98 -17.88
CA PRO A 675 40.33 12.00 -16.97
C PRO A 675 39.27 12.33 -15.92
N VAL A 676 39.68 12.37 -14.65
CA VAL A 676 38.83 12.81 -13.53
C VAL A 676 39.15 14.24 -13.15
N TYR A 677 38.11 15.06 -13.06
CA TYR A 677 38.18 16.46 -12.66
C TYR A 677 37.47 16.69 -11.32
N GLU A 678 37.47 17.93 -10.81
CA GLU A 678 36.80 18.30 -9.54
C GLU A 678 35.36 17.77 -9.41
N SER A 679 34.62 17.68 -10.53
CA SER A 679 33.33 17.00 -10.60
C SER A 679 33.47 15.73 -11.45
N ARG A 680 33.12 14.58 -10.86
CA ARG A 680 33.17 13.25 -11.47
C ARG A 680 32.03 12.98 -12.45
N ILE A 681 31.03 13.86 -12.54
CA ILE A 681 29.82 13.64 -13.34
C ILE A 681 30.14 13.43 -14.83
N GLN A 682 31.06 14.23 -15.39
CA GLN A 682 31.42 14.11 -16.80
C GLN A 682 32.25 12.86 -17.09
N SER A 683 33.13 12.47 -16.15
CA SER A 683 33.95 11.25 -16.23
C SER A 683 33.09 10.00 -16.09
N LEU A 684 32.13 10.00 -15.16
CA LEU A 684 31.14 8.93 -15.00
C LEU A 684 30.22 8.81 -16.22
N HIS A 685 29.77 9.93 -16.78
CA HIS A 685 29.00 9.90 -18.02
C HIS A 685 29.79 9.26 -19.17
N ALA A 686 31.07 9.59 -19.32
CA ALA A 686 31.95 8.98 -20.32
C ALA A 686 32.13 7.47 -20.06
N LEU A 687 32.33 7.07 -18.80
CA LEU A 687 32.45 5.67 -18.38
C LEU A 687 31.21 4.84 -18.74
N PHE A 688 30.01 5.31 -18.39
CA PHE A 688 28.77 4.60 -18.73
C PHE A 688 28.47 4.63 -20.22
N SER A 689 28.83 5.70 -20.92
CA SER A 689 28.71 5.76 -22.37
C SER A 689 29.63 4.75 -23.07
N LEU A 690 30.85 4.56 -22.54
CA LEU A 690 31.78 3.53 -23.01
C LEU A 690 31.21 2.12 -22.78
N TYR A 691 30.69 1.84 -21.57
CA TYR A 691 30.01 0.57 -21.27
C TYR A 691 28.84 0.30 -22.24
N LEU A 692 28.01 1.31 -22.50
CA LEU A 692 26.90 1.19 -23.44
C LEU A 692 27.39 0.96 -24.88
N GLY A 693 28.50 1.59 -25.26
CA GLY A 693 29.17 1.40 -26.54
C GLY A 693 29.61 -0.04 -26.76
N PHE A 694 30.27 -0.66 -25.76
CA PHE A 694 30.63 -2.07 -25.79
C PHE A 694 29.40 -2.99 -25.81
N LYS A 695 28.40 -2.73 -24.95
CA LYS A 695 27.17 -3.54 -24.86
C LYS A 695 26.36 -3.53 -26.16
N ASN A 696 26.38 -2.43 -26.91
CA ASN A 696 25.60 -2.28 -28.14
C ASN A 696 26.36 -2.69 -29.40
N SER A 697 27.68 -2.83 -29.35
CA SER A 697 28.50 -3.26 -30.49
C SER A 697 28.34 -4.75 -30.77
N GLU A 698 27.92 -5.11 -31.98
CA GLU A 698 27.75 -6.51 -32.38
C GLU A 698 29.06 -7.30 -32.40
N HIS A 699 30.20 -6.62 -32.66
CA HIS A 699 31.52 -7.24 -32.67
C HIS A 699 31.93 -7.77 -31.28
N PHE A 700 31.58 -7.04 -30.22
CA PHE A 700 31.94 -7.42 -28.85
C PHE A 700 30.93 -8.39 -28.21
N LYS A 701 29.65 -8.35 -28.62
CA LYS A 701 28.65 -9.36 -28.24
C LYS A 701 29.08 -10.78 -28.61
N ALA A 702 29.64 -10.95 -29.82
CA ALA A 702 30.12 -12.24 -30.30
C ALA A 702 31.36 -12.77 -29.53
N MET A 703 32.18 -11.88 -28.94
CA MET A 703 33.33 -12.27 -28.12
C MET A 703 32.93 -12.62 -26.68
N MET A 704 31.94 -11.92 -26.09
CA MET A 704 31.46 -12.23 -24.73
C MET A 704 30.82 -13.63 -24.63
N ASP A 705 30.28 -14.17 -25.73
CA ASP A 705 29.72 -15.53 -25.77
C ASP A 705 30.78 -16.64 -25.93
N VAL A 706 32.02 -16.32 -26.31
CA VAL A 706 33.05 -17.33 -26.67
C VAL A 706 34.18 -17.44 -25.64
N SER A 707 34.36 -16.46 -24.76
CA SER A 707 35.48 -16.41 -23.81
C SER A 707 35.09 -16.20 -22.34
N ALA A 708 34.15 -16.99 -21.81
CA ALA A 708 33.95 -17.09 -20.36
C ALA A 708 34.54 -18.41 -19.84
N PRO A 709 35.77 -18.44 -19.29
CA PRO A 709 36.15 -19.50 -18.37
C PRO A 709 35.29 -19.40 -17.12
N SER A 710 34.81 -20.55 -16.66
CA SER A 710 34.09 -20.75 -15.41
C SER A 710 34.89 -20.20 -14.22
N PHE A 711 34.65 -18.94 -13.85
CA PHE A 711 34.95 -18.45 -12.51
C PHE A 711 33.92 -19.07 -11.57
N ARG A 712 34.40 -19.93 -10.67
CA ARG A 712 33.60 -20.50 -9.58
C ARG A 712 32.99 -19.36 -8.76
N ARG A 713 31.68 -19.16 -8.90
CA ARG A 713 30.86 -18.43 -7.92
C ARG A 713 30.80 -19.27 -6.65
N GLY A 714 31.58 -18.89 -5.64
CA GLY A 714 31.26 -19.20 -4.27
C GLY A 714 30.65 -17.95 -3.63
N GLY A 715 29.38 -18.01 -3.24
CA GLY A 715 28.76 -17.07 -2.30
C GLY A 715 28.04 -15.87 -2.92
N ASN A 716 26.72 -15.84 -2.69
CA ASN A 716 25.81 -14.68 -2.65
C ASN A 716 25.58 -13.89 -3.95
N ASN A 717 24.59 -14.35 -4.73
CA ASN A 717 23.89 -13.53 -5.73
C ASN A 717 22.74 -12.77 -5.07
N THR A 718 22.98 -11.54 -4.63
CA THR A 718 21.97 -10.46 -4.50
C THR A 718 22.73 -9.13 -4.44
N GLU A 719 22.82 -8.41 -5.56
CA GLU A 719 23.06 -6.96 -5.67
C GLU A 719 23.20 -6.64 -7.18
N ALA A 720 22.16 -6.18 -7.88
CA ALA A 720 21.60 -4.82 -7.91
C ALA A 720 22.19 -3.97 -9.07
N ASP A 721 21.54 -4.05 -10.24
CA ASP A 721 21.69 -3.15 -11.41
C ASP A 721 21.05 -1.76 -11.18
N HIS A 722 21.08 -1.25 -9.95
CA HIS A 722 20.52 0.06 -9.61
C HIS A 722 21.55 0.90 -8.86
N MET A 723 22.30 1.71 -9.61
CA MET A 723 22.93 2.90 -9.03
C MET A 723 21.84 3.91 -8.70
N ILE A 724 21.54 4.03 -7.42
CA ILE A 724 20.94 5.23 -6.84
C ILE A 724 22.09 6.23 -6.64
N ILE A 725 21.95 7.43 -7.21
CA ILE A 725 22.84 8.56 -6.93
C ILE A 725 22.23 9.28 -5.71
N ASP A 726 22.92 9.25 -4.58
CA ASP A 726 22.68 10.13 -3.43
C ASP A 726 23.00 11.60 -3.74
#